data_AF-A0A968P7H8-F1
#
_entry.id   AF-A0A968P7H8-F1
#
_cell.length_a   1.000
_cell.length_b   1.000
_cell.length_c   1.000
_cell.angle_alpha   90.00
_cell.angle_beta   90.00
_cell.angle_gamma   90.00
#
_symmetry.space_group_name_H-M   'P 1'
#
loop_
_entity.id
_entity.type
_entity.pdbx_description
1 polymer ?
#
loop_
_entity_poly.entity_id
_entity_poly.type
_entity_poly.pdbx_seq_one_letter_code
_entity_poly.pdbx_strand_id
1 'polypeptide(L)'
;MIRSACKTSLVAIVLLSLPGCQSRPIRVCPDEHESMLSDGTVQEHQFSPVSDPSAGGILQGKPPAGTERPTKLLLLLDYSGSMFAGYGKTPPPGCNSCAAGSSGSRRYFFGQPEFQDLLARWLDGATPAGSNQLLEILLFNERVWRLGERGVEPYSSPAQLSFSRPIGTADTAQIAAWLREIPASPYDVDPKAPGATESKPALQTVLAAIDDEAIVWLVTDNIVDRGGPNASAEDARRNLEFYNYLRSEPRLQMVAAYPVLKPEPCSWMCGSALFAYGMYVSRYERPPSTEFHRLGGTTPTGGGPEARGLLWNPVLSELAAAHSGKAAALEDIAIAGVPLRLKPIDAEVLSFDFALQRGEQALACKPGAEFDDPLECAIEATIRNTLRHQTVESATVVFTNRAMLPRKPKASQRLRWASAICADQMQPTGWRLKGGPTHAPEEPIKLGPLAPLEEVTVEYAFDLPAVGVDTSVGPHIFDVAFTDRILLDGRVSAEIRDIRTSLFLDASKLEDVYGAADLPAIFRGQQQARIVEVYPAGAVVANNGQTLGLLVLLGGGSLLLLVGLVVMRFQKLYLTVMVDGVEHAKIGMPRLSYHTLTLEGSPKAALVRGWGASYRVRALGGYRLGKDGSTWLLRTPEGGEEIRLDIHRGWGVRAHRASAAHDDGW
;
A
#
# COMPACT_ATOMS: atom_id res chain seq x y z
N MET A 1 -4.43 60.73 -51.53
CA MET A 1 -3.13 60.15 -51.12
C MET A 1 -2.51 61.07 -50.07
N ILE A 2 -2.43 60.63 -48.81
CA ILE A 2 -1.40 60.95 -47.79
C ILE A 2 -1.75 60.12 -46.52
N ARG A 3 -0.86 59.17 -46.24
CA ARG A 3 -0.44 58.55 -44.97
C ARG A 3 -1.40 58.54 -43.75
N SER A 4 -1.86 57.35 -43.39
CA SER A 4 -2.05 56.93 -41.98
C SER A 4 -1.65 55.46 -41.83
N ALA A 5 -0.33 55.24 -41.72
CA ALA A 5 0.26 53.93 -41.44
C ALA A 5 1.54 54.17 -40.64
N CYS A 6 1.40 54.49 -39.35
CA CYS A 6 2.51 54.44 -38.37
C CYS A 6 2.00 54.63 -36.93
N LYS A 7 1.14 53.73 -36.42
CA LYS A 7 0.85 53.67 -34.97
C LYS A 7 0.93 52.26 -34.38
N THR A 8 0.97 51.22 -35.20
CA THR A 8 1.09 49.81 -34.77
C THR A 8 2.53 49.35 -34.53
N SER A 9 3.55 50.02 -35.09
CA SER A 9 4.96 49.59 -34.94
C SER A 9 5.64 49.98 -33.62
N LEU A 10 5.16 51.01 -32.92
CA LEU A 10 5.82 51.48 -31.68
C LEU A 10 5.55 50.54 -30.49
N VAL A 11 4.38 49.89 -30.46
CA VAL A 11 3.98 48.95 -29.39
C VAL A 11 4.80 47.65 -29.46
N ALA A 12 5.07 47.16 -30.68
CA ALA A 12 5.90 45.98 -30.88
C ALA A 12 7.37 46.21 -30.49
N ILE A 13 7.91 47.40 -30.74
CA ILE A 13 9.31 47.74 -30.43
C ILE A 13 9.52 47.89 -28.91
N VAL A 14 8.57 48.45 -28.16
CA VAL A 14 8.67 48.56 -26.68
C VAL A 14 8.55 47.19 -26.01
N LEU A 15 7.71 46.29 -26.54
CA LEU A 15 7.60 44.90 -26.04
C LEU A 15 8.84 44.04 -26.33
N LEU A 16 9.48 44.23 -27.50
CA LEU A 16 10.67 43.46 -27.92
C LEU A 16 12.00 43.96 -27.31
N SER A 17 12.04 45.18 -26.77
CA SER A 17 13.26 45.82 -26.26
C SER A 17 13.44 45.71 -24.74
N LEU A 18 12.58 44.96 -24.04
CA LEU A 18 12.66 44.76 -22.60
C LEU A 18 13.52 43.52 -22.28
N PRO A 19 14.73 43.69 -21.69
CA PRO A 19 15.66 42.61 -21.39
C PRO A 19 15.22 41.67 -20.24
N GLY A 20 13.95 41.68 -19.86
CA GLY A 20 13.39 40.91 -18.73
C GLY A 20 12.44 39.77 -19.12
N CYS A 21 11.96 39.70 -20.37
CA CYS A 21 11.15 38.58 -20.84
C CYS A 21 12.07 37.48 -21.39
N GLN A 22 12.82 36.82 -20.50
CA GLN A 22 13.51 35.60 -20.90
C GLN A 22 12.46 34.53 -21.21
N SER A 23 12.39 34.10 -22.48
CA SER A 23 11.62 32.93 -22.88
C SER A 23 12.18 31.73 -22.13
N ARG A 24 11.48 31.28 -21.09
CA ARG A 24 11.76 30.00 -20.46
C ARG A 24 10.98 28.95 -21.26
N PRO A 25 11.65 27.96 -21.86
CA PRO A 25 10.94 26.86 -22.49
C PRO A 25 10.06 26.20 -21.43
N ILE A 26 8.78 26.06 -21.74
CA ILE A 26 7.83 25.41 -20.85
C ILE A 26 8.26 23.96 -20.72
N ARG A 27 8.51 23.54 -19.49
CA ARG A 27 8.88 22.16 -19.24
C ARG A 27 7.69 21.26 -19.56
N VAL A 28 7.92 20.33 -20.48
CA VAL A 28 7.01 19.24 -20.86
C VAL A 28 7.61 17.97 -20.27
N CYS A 29 6.79 17.19 -19.56
CA CYS A 29 7.28 15.94 -18.98
C CYS A 29 7.40 14.83 -20.04
N PRO A 30 8.35 13.90 -19.89
CA PRO A 30 8.56 12.82 -20.87
C PRO A 30 7.31 11.98 -21.14
N ASP A 31 6.43 11.85 -20.15
CA ASP A 31 5.21 11.04 -20.21
C ASP A 31 4.00 11.81 -20.78
N GLU A 32 4.16 13.08 -21.17
CA GLU A 32 3.10 13.84 -21.83
C GLU A 32 3.00 13.45 -23.32
N HIS A 33 1.96 12.69 -23.67
CA HIS A 33 1.71 12.27 -25.06
C HIS A 33 1.41 13.47 -25.99
N GLU A 34 1.73 13.35 -27.28
CA GLU A 34 1.43 14.38 -28.30
C GLU A 34 -0.06 14.75 -28.36
N SER A 35 -0.98 13.82 -28.05
CA SER A 35 -2.41 14.09 -27.93
C SER A 35 -2.71 15.07 -26.78
N MET A 36 -2.16 14.85 -25.59
CA MET A 36 -2.27 15.78 -24.45
C MET A 36 -1.68 17.16 -24.76
N LEU A 37 -0.65 17.21 -25.61
CA LEU A 37 -0.04 18.47 -26.07
C LEU A 37 -0.87 19.18 -27.16
N SER A 38 -1.64 18.44 -27.96
CA SER A 38 -2.37 18.94 -29.13
C SER A 38 -3.87 19.22 -28.91
N ASP A 39 -4.56 18.46 -28.06
CA ASP A 39 -5.97 18.68 -27.69
C ASP A 39 -6.17 19.15 -26.23
N GLY A 40 -5.14 18.98 -25.38
CA GLY A 40 -5.13 19.42 -23.98
C GLY A 40 -5.88 18.52 -23.01
N THR A 41 -6.53 17.45 -23.47
CA THR A 41 -7.47 16.66 -22.67
C THR A 41 -6.73 15.77 -21.68
N VAL A 42 -6.95 15.99 -20.38
CA VAL A 42 -6.46 15.09 -19.34
C VAL A 42 -7.42 13.92 -19.24
N GLN A 43 -6.94 12.68 -19.44
CA GLN A 43 -7.78 11.50 -19.26
C GLN A 43 -8.18 11.36 -17.79
N GLU A 44 -9.47 11.14 -17.55
CA GLU A 44 -9.96 10.76 -16.23
C GLU A 44 -9.41 9.37 -15.92
N HIS A 45 -8.63 9.30 -14.85
CA HIS A 45 -7.78 8.16 -14.59
C HIS A 45 -8.41 7.30 -13.49
N GLN A 46 -8.77 6.05 -13.84
CA GLN A 46 -9.31 5.11 -12.86
C GLN A 46 -8.26 4.71 -11.83
N PHE A 47 -8.70 4.69 -10.58
CA PHE A 47 -7.95 4.24 -9.42
C PHE A 47 -7.92 2.71 -9.40
N SER A 48 -6.73 2.13 -9.37
CA SER A 48 -6.56 0.75 -8.96
C SER A 48 -5.24 0.66 -8.22
N PRO A 49 -5.22 0.18 -6.96
CA PRO A 49 -3.96 -0.23 -6.36
C PRO A 49 -3.32 -1.27 -7.28
N VAL A 50 -2.06 -1.07 -7.62
CA VAL A 50 -1.31 -2.00 -8.46
C VAL A 50 -0.25 -2.62 -7.55
N SER A 51 -0.57 -3.76 -6.94
CA SER A 51 0.47 -4.61 -6.37
C SER A 51 1.40 -5.02 -7.50
N ASP A 52 2.70 -4.78 -7.39
CA ASP A 52 3.66 -5.22 -8.41
C ASP A 52 3.69 -6.76 -8.43
N PRO A 53 3.12 -7.40 -9.47
CA PRO A 53 2.99 -8.85 -9.52
C PRO A 53 4.33 -9.57 -9.64
N SER A 54 5.38 -8.85 -10.07
CA SER A 54 6.73 -9.37 -10.32
C SER A 54 7.64 -9.36 -9.09
N ALA A 55 7.19 -8.74 -8.00
CA ALA A 55 7.95 -8.60 -6.79
C ALA A 55 7.98 -9.96 -6.03
N GLY A 56 8.92 -10.82 -6.41
CA GLY A 56 9.04 -12.21 -5.92
C GLY A 56 10.20 -12.97 -6.57
N GLY A 57 10.82 -12.41 -7.62
CA GLY A 57 12.16 -12.75 -8.11
C GLY A 57 12.33 -14.12 -8.78
N ILE A 58 11.38 -15.04 -8.67
CA ILE A 58 11.47 -16.40 -9.25
C ILE A 58 10.30 -16.72 -10.19
N LEU A 59 9.21 -15.96 -10.12
CA LEU A 59 8.05 -16.19 -10.98
C LEU A 59 8.31 -15.69 -12.40
N GLN A 60 7.92 -16.49 -13.38
CA GLN A 60 8.19 -16.25 -14.79
C GLN A 60 6.90 -16.40 -15.60
N GLY A 61 6.68 -15.46 -16.52
CA GLY A 61 5.60 -15.54 -17.51
C GLY A 61 4.60 -14.41 -17.41
N LYS A 62 3.58 -14.46 -18.27
CA LYS A 62 2.42 -13.57 -18.20
C LYS A 62 1.25 -14.34 -17.63
N PRO A 63 0.50 -13.75 -16.69
CA PRO A 63 -0.73 -14.35 -16.21
C PRO A 63 -1.69 -14.68 -17.37
N PRO A 64 -2.48 -15.76 -17.30
CA PRO A 64 -3.59 -15.96 -18.20
C PRO A 64 -4.54 -14.73 -18.17
N ALA A 65 -5.07 -14.35 -19.33
CA ALA A 65 -5.95 -13.19 -19.42
C ALA A 65 -7.32 -13.48 -18.78
N GLY A 66 -7.84 -12.55 -17.98
CA GLY A 66 -9.19 -12.62 -17.40
C GLY A 66 -9.23 -12.60 -15.87
N THR A 67 -10.42 -12.36 -15.31
CA THR A 67 -10.69 -12.27 -13.87
C THR A 67 -11.03 -13.62 -13.21
N GLU A 68 -11.13 -14.70 -14.00
CA GLU A 68 -11.49 -16.06 -13.55
C GLU A 68 -10.27 -16.96 -13.39
N ARG A 69 -9.34 -16.55 -12.52
CA ARG A 69 -8.18 -17.33 -12.11
C ARG A 69 -8.26 -17.64 -10.63
N PRO A 70 -7.92 -18.83 -10.13
CA PRO A 70 -7.56 -20.05 -10.88
C PRO A 70 -8.80 -20.90 -11.20
N THR A 71 -8.73 -21.65 -12.31
CA THR A 71 -9.78 -22.59 -12.75
C THR A 71 -9.59 -24.01 -12.19
N LYS A 72 -8.42 -24.29 -11.59
CA LYS A 72 -8.05 -25.60 -11.04
C LYS A 72 -8.09 -25.57 -9.51
N LEU A 73 -8.76 -26.55 -8.92
CA LEU A 73 -8.77 -26.80 -7.48
C LEU A 73 -8.31 -28.24 -7.24
N LEU A 74 -7.33 -28.43 -6.36
CA LEU A 74 -6.91 -29.74 -5.88
C LEU A 74 -7.22 -29.89 -4.42
N LEU A 75 -7.85 -31.01 -4.07
CA LEU A 75 -8.00 -31.46 -2.70
C LEU A 75 -7.03 -32.60 -2.45
N LEU A 76 -6.06 -32.37 -1.58
CA LEU A 76 -5.04 -33.33 -1.16
C LEU A 76 -5.35 -33.81 0.27
N LEU A 77 -5.80 -35.04 0.41
CA LEU A 77 -6.24 -35.60 1.68
C LEU A 77 -5.21 -36.60 2.22
N ASP A 78 -4.82 -36.43 3.47
CA ASP A 78 -4.03 -37.41 4.19
C ASP A 78 -4.84 -38.70 4.32
N TYR A 79 -4.28 -39.79 3.82
CA TYR A 79 -4.87 -41.11 3.76
C TYR A 79 -3.91 -42.15 4.38
N SER A 80 -3.24 -41.71 5.44
CA SER A 80 -2.36 -42.54 6.27
C SER A 80 -3.12 -43.32 7.34
N GLY A 81 -2.41 -44.25 7.99
CA GLY A 81 -2.95 -45.03 9.10
C GLY A 81 -3.27 -44.22 10.37
N SER A 82 -2.87 -42.94 10.46
CA SER A 82 -3.15 -42.07 11.62
C SER A 82 -4.48 -41.32 11.52
N MET A 83 -5.08 -41.23 10.31
CA MET A 83 -6.32 -40.51 10.00
C MET A 83 -7.61 -41.19 10.54
N PHE A 84 -7.61 -41.53 11.82
CA PHE A 84 -8.76 -42.03 12.57
C PHE A 84 -9.12 -41.07 13.71
N ALA A 85 -10.40 -41.07 14.09
CA ALA A 85 -10.83 -40.29 15.25
C ALA A 85 -10.10 -40.79 16.50
N GLY A 86 -9.34 -39.92 17.18
CA GLY A 86 -8.67 -40.27 18.44
C GLY A 86 -7.18 -40.07 18.53
N TYR A 87 -6.54 -39.70 17.43
CA TYR A 87 -5.13 -39.39 17.47
C TYR A 87 -4.88 -37.97 18.00
N GLY A 88 -4.10 -37.87 19.08
CA GLY A 88 -3.26 -36.69 19.31
C GLY A 88 -3.50 -35.84 20.55
N LYS A 89 -4.72 -35.73 21.10
CA LYS A 89 -4.97 -34.86 22.28
C LYS A 89 -5.88 -35.48 23.32
N THR A 90 -5.59 -35.19 24.59
CA THR A 90 -6.41 -35.61 25.74
C THR A 90 -7.84 -35.10 25.53
N PRO A 91 -8.86 -35.97 25.62
CA PRO A 91 -10.26 -35.54 25.59
C PRO A 91 -10.53 -34.42 26.61
N PRO A 92 -11.39 -33.44 26.30
CA PRO A 92 -11.81 -32.47 27.30
C PRO A 92 -12.44 -33.17 28.52
N PRO A 93 -12.22 -32.68 29.74
CA PRO A 93 -12.82 -33.25 30.95
C PRO A 93 -14.34 -33.34 30.83
N GLY A 94 -14.91 -34.51 31.13
CA GLY A 94 -16.37 -34.76 31.06
C GLY A 94 -16.87 -35.33 29.73
N CYS A 95 -16.04 -35.46 28.70
CA CYS A 95 -16.42 -36.10 27.44
C CYS A 95 -16.27 -37.64 27.52
N ASN A 96 -17.27 -38.32 28.08
CA ASN A 96 -17.29 -39.78 28.29
C ASN A 96 -17.38 -40.61 26.98
N SER A 97 -17.72 -39.98 25.86
CA SER A 97 -17.94 -40.62 24.56
C SER A 97 -17.20 -39.89 23.45
N CYS A 98 -15.95 -39.49 23.70
CA CYS A 98 -15.09 -39.14 22.59
C CYS A 98 -14.97 -40.36 21.69
N ALA A 99 -15.55 -40.31 20.48
CA ALA A 99 -15.42 -41.36 19.46
C ALA A 99 -13.93 -41.73 19.22
N ALA A 100 -13.09 -40.73 19.47
CA ALA A 100 -11.65 -40.71 19.65
C ALA A 100 -11.03 -41.69 20.68
N GLY A 101 -11.78 -42.34 21.56
CA GLY A 101 -11.21 -43.12 22.67
C GLY A 101 -11.80 -44.52 22.90
N SER A 102 -12.80 -44.95 22.12
CA SER A 102 -13.43 -46.25 22.35
C SER A 102 -12.62 -47.40 21.73
N SER A 103 -12.06 -48.26 22.57
CA SER A 103 -11.09 -49.33 22.28
C SER A 103 -11.60 -50.51 21.42
N GLY A 104 -12.74 -50.38 20.74
CA GLY A 104 -13.40 -51.51 20.05
C GLY A 104 -13.39 -51.48 18.52
N SER A 105 -13.33 -50.30 17.87
CA SER A 105 -13.22 -50.20 16.41
C SER A 105 -12.64 -48.84 16.03
N ARG A 106 -11.40 -48.79 15.53
CA ARG A 106 -10.83 -47.55 14.96
C ARG A 106 -11.66 -47.19 13.72
N ARG A 107 -12.43 -46.11 13.79
CA ARG A 107 -13.16 -45.56 12.63
C ARG A 107 -12.32 -44.46 12.00
N TYR A 108 -11.84 -44.70 10.78
CA TYR A 108 -11.17 -43.68 9.97
C TYR A 108 -12.12 -42.53 9.64
N PHE A 109 -11.58 -41.32 9.50
CA PHE A 109 -12.39 -40.13 9.19
C PHE A 109 -13.14 -40.30 7.86
N PHE A 110 -12.53 -40.92 6.85
CA PHE A 110 -13.14 -41.17 5.55
C PHE A 110 -14.35 -42.13 5.59
N GLY A 111 -14.46 -42.97 6.62
CA GLY A 111 -15.62 -43.82 6.86
C GLY A 111 -16.77 -43.12 7.59
N GLN A 112 -16.60 -41.87 8.02
CA GLN A 112 -17.59 -41.11 8.77
C GLN A 112 -18.36 -40.16 7.85
N PRO A 113 -19.69 -40.32 7.69
CA PRO A 113 -20.51 -39.41 6.89
C PRO A 113 -20.36 -37.95 7.30
N GLU A 114 -20.17 -37.68 8.59
CA GLU A 114 -20.03 -36.32 9.13
C GLU A 114 -18.75 -35.62 8.66
N PHE A 115 -17.66 -36.36 8.45
CA PHE A 115 -16.42 -35.80 7.91
C PHE A 115 -16.54 -35.53 6.41
N GLN A 116 -17.15 -36.45 5.65
CA GLN A 116 -17.41 -36.25 4.22
C GLN A 116 -18.33 -35.06 3.97
N ASP A 117 -19.38 -34.91 4.77
CA ASP A 117 -20.33 -33.79 4.73
C ASP A 117 -19.69 -32.47 5.17
N LEU A 118 -18.75 -32.50 6.13
CA LEU A 118 -17.91 -31.35 6.46
C LEU A 118 -17.08 -30.90 5.25
N LEU A 119 -16.33 -31.81 4.63
CA LEU A 119 -15.51 -31.50 3.45
C LEU A 119 -16.36 -31.02 2.27
N ALA A 120 -17.53 -31.62 2.04
CA ALA A 120 -18.42 -31.24 0.96
C ALA A 120 -18.95 -29.81 1.11
N ARG A 121 -19.44 -29.45 2.30
CA ARG A 121 -19.90 -28.07 2.55
C ARG A 121 -18.77 -27.07 2.47
N TRP A 122 -17.59 -27.45 2.94
CA TRP A 122 -16.42 -26.57 2.88
C TRP A 122 -16.01 -26.29 1.43
N LEU A 123 -15.92 -27.32 0.59
CA LEU A 123 -15.61 -27.18 -0.83
C LEU A 123 -16.66 -26.35 -1.58
N ASP A 124 -17.94 -26.57 -1.28
CA ASP A 124 -19.05 -25.76 -1.79
C ASP A 124 -18.88 -24.29 -1.39
N GLY A 125 -18.61 -24.00 -0.11
CA GLY A 125 -18.38 -22.63 0.38
C GLY A 125 -17.09 -21.97 -0.11
N ALA A 126 -16.04 -22.75 -0.40
CA ALA A 126 -14.77 -22.24 -0.93
C ALA A 126 -14.82 -21.96 -2.44
N THR A 127 -15.89 -22.43 -3.12
CA THR A 127 -16.06 -22.32 -4.57
C THR A 127 -17.13 -21.28 -4.89
N PRO A 128 -16.79 -20.15 -5.55
CA PRO A 128 -17.79 -19.16 -5.92
C PRO A 128 -18.86 -19.76 -6.85
N ALA A 129 -20.13 -19.43 -6.59
CA ALA A 129 -21.25 -19.88 -7.41
C ALA A 129 -21.08 -19.45 -8.87
N GLY A 130 -21.21 -20.40 -9.81
CA GLY A 130 -21.05 -20.15 -11.23
C GLY A 130 -19.60 -20.03 -11.70
N SER A 131 -18.62 -20.31 -10.84
CA SER A 131 -17.22 -20.42 -11.27
C SER A 131 -17.01 -21.60 -12.21
N ASN A 132 -16.02 -21.49 -13.09
CA ASN A 132 -15.58 -22.57 -13.98
C ASN A 132 -14.57 -23.52 -13.31
N GLN A 133 -14.56 -23.57 -11.97
CA GLN A 133 -13.57 -24.35 -11.24
C GLN A 133 -13.78 -25.84 -11.41
N LEU A 134 -12.67 -26.54 -11.61
CA LEU A 134 -12.60 -27.97 -11.78
C LEU A 134 -11.78 -28.58 -10.64
N LEU A 135 -12.34 -29.61 -10.00
CA LEU A 135 -11.77 -30.30 -8.86
C LEU A 135 -11.04 -31.58 -9.28
N GLU A 136 -9.87 -31.79 -8.70
CA GLU A 136 -9.18 -33.08 -8.65
C GLU A 136 -8.96 -33.48 -7.18
N ILE A 137 -9.22 -34.75 -6.83
CA ILE A 137 -9.07 -35.27 -5.47
C ILE A 137 -7.91 -36.25 -5.46
N LEU A 138 -6.90 -35.95 -4.66
CA LEU A 138 -5.72 -36.76 -4.42
C LEU A 138 -5.67 -37.19 -2.96
N LEU A 139 -5.20 -38.39 -2.72
CA LEU A 139 -4.97 -38.95 -1.40
C LEU A 139 -3.48 -39.19 -1.22
N PHE A 140 -2.94 -39.09 0.00
CA PHE A 140 -1.51 -39.36 0.21
C PHE A 140 -1.20 -40.09 1.50
N ASN A 141 -0.17 -40.93 1.45
CA ASN A 141 0.48 -41.57 2.58
C ASN A 141 2.02 -41.49 2.37
N GLU A 142 2.74 -42.61 2.20
CA GLU A 142 4.09 -42.60 1.59
C GLU A 142 4.07 -42.34 0.07
N ARG A 143 2.90 -42.51 -0.55
CA ARG A 143 2.68 -42.34 -2.00
C ARG A 143 1.44 -41.48 -2.23
N VAL A 144 1.31 -40.95 -3.44
CA VAL A 144 0.12 -40.21 -3.87
C VAL A 144 -0.80 -41.16 -4.64
N TRP A 145 -2.09 -41.04 -4.37
CA TRP A 145 -3.18 -41.72 -5.04
C TRP A 145 -4.14 -40.68 -5.60
N ARG A 146 -4.92 -41.10 -6.59
CA ARG A 146 -5.92 -40.26 -7.25
C ARG A 146 -7.28 -40.92 -7.12
N LEU A 147 -8.31 -40.12 -6.90
CA LEU A 147 -9.68 -40.57 -7.05
C LEU A 147 -10.13 -40.45 -8.52
N GLY A 148 -9.93 -41.51 -9.29
CA GLY A 148 -10.39 -41.61 -10.68
C GLY A 148 -11.88 -41.96 -10.79
N GLU A 149 -12.36 -42.20 -12.01
CA GLU A 149 -13.77 -42.60 -12.27
C GLU A 149 -14.09 -44.03 -11.77
N ARG A 150 -13.05 -44.85 -11.55
CA ARG A 150 -13.17 -46.24 -11.10
C ARG A 150 -12.79 -46.43 -9.63
N GLY A 151 -12.72 -45.34 -8.87
CA GLY A 151 -12.26 -45.32 -7.48
C GLY A 151 -10.81 -44.89 -7.33
N VAL A 152 -10.18 -45.28 -6.22
CA VAL A 152 -8.82 -44.85 -5.86
C VAL A 152 -7.77 -45.65 -6.62
N GLU A 153 -6.88 -44.95 -7.31
CA GLU A 153 -5.81 -45.53 -8.13
C GLU A 153 -4.44 -44.87 -7.84
N PRO A 154 -3.30 -45.58 -8.04
CA PRO A 154 -1.98 -44.99 -7.85
C PRO A 154 -1.74 -43.80 -8.77
N TYR A 155 -1.25 -42.69 -8.22
CA TYR A 155 -0.84 -41.52 -9.00
C TYR A 155 0.66 -41.61 -9.31
N SER A 156 1.00 -41.56 -10.59
CA SER A 156 2.36 -41.80 -11.09
C SER A 156 2.89 -40.73 -12.05
N SER A 157 2.02 -39.87 -12.59
CA SER A 157 2.42 -38.85 -13.57
C SER A 157 1.46 -37.66 -13.60
N PRO A 158 1.97 -36.42 -13.78
CA PRO A 158 1.18 -35.22 -14.06
C PRO A 158 0.09 -35.38 -15.11
N ALA A 159 0.36 -36.16 -16.17
CA ALA A 159 -0.58 -36.38 -17.27
C ALA A 159 -1.88 -37.09 -16.85
N GLN A 160 -1.94 -37.66 -15.64
CA GLN A 160 -3.14 -38.31 -15.11
C GLN A 160 -4.13 -37.33 -14.47
N LEU A 161 -3.74 -36.10 -14.15
CA LEU A 161 -4.67 -35.10 -13.63
C LEU A 161 -5.59 -34.63 -14.76
N SER A 162 -6.90 -34.87 -14.63
CA SER A 162 -7.87 -34.57 -15.68
C SER A 162 -8.84 -33.45 -15.32
N PHE A 163 -8.93 -33.06 -14.04
CA PHE A 163 -9.81 -32.01 -13.55
C PHE A 163 -11.25 -32.19 -14.07
N SER A 164 -11.81 -33.38 -13.90
CA SER A 164 -13.09 -33.76 -14.54
C SER A 164 -14.33 -33.40 -13.71
N ARG A 165 -14.17 -32.89 -12.48
CA ARG A 165 -15.29 -32.63 -11.56
C ARG A 165 -15.62 -31.13 -11.53
N PRO A 166 -16.73 -30.68 -12.14
CA PRO A 166 -17.07 -29.26 -12.22
C PRO A 166 -17.65 -28.74 -10.90
N ILE A 167 -16.76 -28.41 -9.96
CA ILE A 167 -17.13 -28.04 -8.59
C ILE A 167 -17.94 -26.74 -8.53
N GLY A 168 -17.72 -25.78 -9.45
CA GLY A 168 -18.46 -24.52 -9.46
C GLY A 168 -19.95 -24.63 -9.83
N THR A 169 -20.38 -25.80 -10.29
CA THR A 169 -21.79 -26.13 -10.57
C THR A 169 -22.33 -27.27 -9.72
N ALA A 170 -21.49 -27.86 -8.86
CA ALA A 170 -21.88 -29.00 -8.03
C ALA A 170 -22.47 -28.52 -6.71
N ASP A 171 -23.54 -29.17 -6.25
CA ASP A 171 -24.07 -28.93 -4.92
C ASP A 171 -23.34 -29.77 -3.85
N THR A 172 -23.58 -29.45 -2.57
CA THR A 172 -23.00 -30.20 -1.44
C THR A 172 -23.24 -31.72 -1.56
N ALA A 173 -24.42 -32.15 -2.05
CA ALA A 173 -24.78 -33.56 -2.12
C ALA A 173 -23.98 -34.31 -3.20
N GLN A 174 -23.74 -33.66 -4.34
CA GLN A 174 -22.89 -34.16 -5.41
C GLN A 174 -21.43 -34.26 -4.98
N ILE A 175 -20.91 -33.23 -4.29
CA ILE A 175 -19.54 -33.26 -3.76
C ILE A 175 -19.38 -34.39 -2.73
N ALA A 176 -20.35 -34.54 -1.83
CA ALA A 176 -20.37 -35.65 -0.87
C ALA A 176 -20.49 -37.03 -1.54
N ALA A 177 -21.11 -37.12 -2.73
CA ALA A 177 -21.13 -38.37 -3.50
C ALA A 177 -19.74 -38.73 -4.03
N TRP A 178 -18.98 -37.76 -4.55
CA TRP A 178 -17.59 -37.98 -4.97
C TRP A 178 -16.72 -38.43 -3.78
N LEU A 179 -16.83 -37.77 -2.63
CA LEU A 179 -16.04 -38.12 -1.45
C LEU A 179 -16.36 -39.52 -0.90
N ARG A 180 -17.58 -40.02 -1.11
CA ARG A 180 -18.00 -41.38 -0.70
C ARG A 180 -17.38 -42.49 -1.53
N GLU A 181 -16.79 -42.18 -2.68
CA GLU A 181 -16.03 -43.15 -3.50
C GLU A 181 -14.67 -43.48 -2.87
N ILE A 182 -14.20 -42.69 -1.90
CA ILE A 182 -12.97 -42.98 -1.14
C ILE A 182 -13.25 -44.13 -0.16
N PRO A 183 -12.51 -45.25 -0.23
CA PRO A 183 -12.69 -46.35 0.70
C PRO A 183 -12.46 -45.91 2.15
N ALA A 184 -13.24 -46.48 3.07
CA ALA A 184 -13.22 -46.06 4.46
C ALA A 184 -11.86 -46.26 5.14
N SER A 185 -11.17 -47.37 4.85
CA SER A 185 -9.87 -47.69 5.43
C SER A 185 -8.77 -47.58 4.38
N PRO A 186 -7.64 -46.90 4.68
CA PRO A 186 -6.51 -46.82 3.75
C PRO A 186 -5.89 -48.19 3.44
N TYR A 187 -6.05 -49.16 4.34
CA TYR A 187 -5.61 -50.53 4.13
C TYR A 187 -6.41 -51.30 3.08
N ASP A 188 -7.59 -50.80 2.68
CA ASP A 188 -8.41 -51.40 1.62
C ASP A 188 -7.81 -51.11 0.24
N VAL A 189 -7.07 -50.01 0.11
CA VAL A 189 -6.39 -49.58 -1.12
C VAL A 189 -4.92 -49.98 -1.10
N ASP A 190 -4.25 -49.76 0.02
CA ASP A 190 -2.85 -50.06 0.23
C ASP A 190 -2.71 -50.95 1.47
N PRO A 191 -2.60 -52.29 1.32
CA PRO A 191 -2.44 -53.20 2.47
C PRO A 191 -1.19 -52.93 3.32
N LYS A 192 -0.24 -52.16 2.77
CA LYS A 192 0.98 -51.71 3.47
C LYS A 192 0.88 -50.23 3.86
N ALA A 193 -0.32 -49.64 3.84
CA ALA A 193 -0.56 -48.25 4.19
C ALA A 193 0.24 -47.92 5.44
N PRO A 194 1.27 -47.08 5.31
CA PRO A 194 2.23 -46.88 6.37
C PRO A 194 1.57 -46.14 7.52
N GLY A 195 2.12 -46.34 8.73
CA GLY A 195 1.82 -45.48 9.88
C GLY A 195 2.49 -44.11 9.80
N ALA A 196 3.06 -43.75 8.65
CA ALA A 196 3.79 -42.50 8.41
C ALA A 196 3.12 -41.68 7.31
N THR A 197 3.23 -40.36 7.44
CA THR A 197 2.62 -39.37 6.56
C THR A 197 3.71 -38.53 5.89
N GLU A 198 3.80 -38.56 4.55
CA GLU A 198 4.82 -37.84 3.76
C GLU A 198 4.23 -36.59 3.07
N SER A 199 3.79 -35.61 3.86
CA SER A 199 3.12 -34.38 3.37
C SER A 199 3.98 -33.55 2.41
N LYS A 200 5.30 -33.47 2.66
CA LYS A 200 6.23 -32.72 1.80
C LYS A 200 6.40 -33.38 0.42
N PRO A 201 6.76 -34.68 0.31
CA PRO A 201 6.80 -35.37 -0.98
C PRO A 201 5.47 -35.33 -1.74
N ALA A 202 4.34 -35.46 -1.04
CA ALA A 202 3.01 -35.36 -1.64
C ALA A 202 2.78 -33.96 -2.25
N LEU A 203 3.04 -32.90 -1.48
CA LEU A 203 2.90 -31.52 -1.98
C LEU A 203 3.88 -31.24 -3.13
N GLN A 204 5.14 -31.70 -3.06
CA GLN A 204 6.10 -31.56 -4.16
C GLN A 204 5.58 -32.17 -5.46
N THR A 205 5.00 -33.37 -5.36
CA THR A 205 4.40 -34.09 -6.47
C THR A 205 3.24 -33.31 -7.08
N VAL A 206 2.33 -32.80 -6.25
CA VAL A 206 1.19 -31.98 -6.68
C VAL A 206 1.65 -30.67 -7.35
N LEU A 207 2.58 -29.96 -6.72
CA LEU A 207 3.09 -28.70 -7.26
C LEU A 207 3.84 -28.89 -8.58
N ALA A 208 4.55 -30.01 -8.76
CA ALA A 208 5.19 -30.35 -10.04
C ALA A 208 4.16 -30.54 -11.17
N ALA A 209 2.97 -31.03 -10.85
CA ALA A 209 1.90 -31.27 -11.79
C ALA A 209 1.06 -30.03 -12.14
N ILE A 210 1.08 -28.99 -11.31
CA ILE A 210 0.45 -27.69 -11.60
C ILE A 210 1.36 -26.90 -12.53
N ASP A 211 0.96 -26.78 -13.80
CA ASP A 211 1.67 -26.11 -14.88
C ASP A 211 1.44 -24.58 -14.91
N ASP A 212 0.30 -24.12 -14.40
CA ASP A 212 -0.12 -22.72 -14.36
C ASP A 212 -0.43 -22.25 -12.92
N GLU A 213 -1.70 -22.30 -12.51
CA GLU A 213 -2.22 -21.83 -11.23
C GLU A 213 -3.29 -22.77 -10.71
N ALA A 214 -3.30 -22.96 -9.40
CA ALA A 214 -4.32 -23.73 -8.74
C ALA A 214 -4.51 -23.28 -7.29
N ILE A 215 -5.70 -23.55 -6.76
CA ILE A 215 -5.92 -23.63 -5.32
C ILE A 215 -5.63 -25.07 -4.89
N VAL A 216 -4.77 -25.23 -3.90
CA VAL A 216 -4.51 -26.53 -3.26
C VAL A 216 -5.02 -26.48 -1.83
N TRP A 217 -5.93 -27.39 -1.51
CA TRP A 217 -6.39 -27.66 -0.16
C TRP A 217 -5.76 -28.94 0.34
N LEU A 218 -4.95 -28.87 1.39
CA LEU A 218 -4.36 -30.03 2.05
C LEU A 218 -5.05 -30.28 3.40
N VAL A 219 -5.56 -31.48 3.65
CA VAL A 219 -6.11 -31.87 4.96
C VAL A 219 -5.27 -32.97 5.58
N THR A 220 -4.79 -32.79 6.81
CA THR A 220 -3.93 -33.75 7.52
C THR A 220 -4.12 -33.65 9.03
N ASP A 221 -3.79 -34.72 9.76
CA ASP A 221 -3.71 -34.76 11.22
C ASP A 221 -2.28 -34.51 11.76
N ASN A 222 -1.29 -34.41 10.87
CA ASN A 222 0.13 -34.44 11.24
C ASN A 222 0.74 -33.04 11.31
N ILE A 223 0.78 -32.49 12.52
CA ILE A 223 1.20 -31.09 12.78
C ILE A 223 2.23 -30.94 13.88
N VAL A 224 2.66 -32.05 14.49
CA VAL A 224 3.58 -31.97 15.63
C VAL A 224 5.00 -31.77 15.13
N ASP A 225 5.64 -30.65 15.46
CA ASP A 225 7.02 -30.32 15.04
C ASP A 225 8.09 -30.64 16.10
N ARG A 226 7.67 -31.14 17.27
CA ARG A 226 8.56 -31.61 18.34
C ARG A 226 8.25 -33.04 18.74
N GLY A 227 9.29 -33.87 18.88
CA GLY A 227 9.12 -35.23 19.39
C GLY A 227 8.55 -35.22 20.81
N GLY A 228 7.69 -36.19 21.13
CA GLY A 228 7.03 -36.26 22.44
C GLY A 228 6.33 -37.60 22.68
N PRO A 229 5.51 -37.71 23.74
CA PRO A 229 4.79 -38.94 24.07
C PRO A 229 3.87 -39.44 22.95
N ASN A 230 3.36 -38.52 22.12
CA ASN A 230 2.36 -38.77 21.10
C ASN A 230 2.89 -38.63 19.65
N ALA A 231 4.17 -38.26 19.46
CA ALA A 231 4.77 -38.07 18.14
C ALA A 231 6.26 -38.48 18.16
N SER A 232 6.70 -39.29 17.20
CA SER A 232 8.10 -39.69 17.14
C SER A 232 9.00 -38.51 16.72
N ALA A 233 10.29 -38.57 17.09
CA ALA A 233 11.26 -37.57 16.65
C ALA A 233 11.38 -37.48 15.11
N GLU A 234 11.12 -38.60 14.43
CA GLU A 234 11.16 -38.68 12.98
C GLU A 234 9.91 -38.04 12.33
N ASP A 235 8.72 -38.22 12.92
CA ASP A 235 7.50 -37.51 12.50
C ASP A 235 7.67 -36.00 12.65
N ALA A 236 8.19 -35.56 13.81
CA ALA A 236 8.48 -34.16 14.09
C ALA A 236 9.45 -33.56 13.07
N ARG A 237 10.52 -34.29 12.73
CA ARG A 237 11.49 -33.90 11.70
C ARG A 237 10.84 -33.75 10.32
N ARG A 238 9.98 -34.69 9.91
CA ARG A 238 9.24 -34.60 8.63
C ARG A 238 8.29 -33.41 8.58
N ASN A 239 7.57 -33.13 9.67
CA ASN A 239 6.68 -31.97 9.76
C ASN A 239 7.45 -30.65 9.69
N LEU A 240 8.60 -30.57 10.38
CA LEU A 240 9.49 -29.41 10.29
C LEU A 240 10.01 -29.21 8.85
N GLU A 241 10.36 -30.29 8.14
CA GLU A 241 10.73 -30.21 6.72
C GLU A 241 9.58 -29.72 5.84
N PHE A 242 8.35 -30.14 6.11
CA PHE A 242 7.16 -29.67 5.42
C PHE A 242 6.95 -28.17 5.65
N TYR A 243 7.03 -27.68 6.88
CA TYR A 243 6.93 -26.24 7.18
C TYR A 243 8.03 -25.41 6.51
N ASN A 244 9.28 -25.91 6.52
CA ASN A 244 10.38 -25.28 5.80
C ASN A 244 10.14 -25.26 4.28
N TYR A 245 9.53 -26.30 3.73
CA TYR A 245 9.15 -26.34 2.31
C TYR A 245 8.03 -25.34 2.01
N LEU A 246 6.96 -25.29 2.83
CA LEU A 246 5.91 -24.28 2.73
C LEU A 246 6.50 -22.86 2.73
N ARG A 247 7.50 -22.60 3.58
CA ARG A 247 8.21 -21.32 3.64
C ARG A 247 9.03 -21.03 2.37
N SER A 248 9.80 -22.00 1.89
CA SER A 248 10.83 -21.77 0.87
C SER A 248 10.36 -21.93 -0.57
N GLU A 249 9.28 -22.67 -0.82
CA GLU A 249 8.79 -22.89 -2.19
C GLU A 249 8.17 -21.60 -2.77
N PRO A 250 8.77 -21.03 -3.83
CA PRO A 250 8.36 -19.73 -4.37
C PRO A 250 7.04 -19.77 -5.13
N ARG A 251 6.59 -20.94 -5.62
CA ARG A 251 5.28 -21.06 -6.29
C ARG A 251 4.10 -20.96 -5.33
N LEU A 252 4.32 -21.23 -4.05
CA LEU A 252 3.34 -21.04 -2.98
C LEU A 252 3.28 -19.55 -2.64
N GLN A 253 2.35 -18.83 -3.27
CA GLN A 253 2.19 -17.39 -3.10
C GLN A 253 1.46 -17.03 -1.81
N MET A 254 0.55 -17.90 -1.37
CA MET A 254 -0.18 -17.75 -0.12
C MET A 254 -0.33 -19.11 0.53
N VAL A 255 -0.19 -19.14 1.87
CA VAL A 255 -0.45 -20.32 2.69
C VAL A 255 -1.22 -19.88 3.92
N ALA A 256 -2.45 -20.39 4.04
CA ALA A 256 -3.34 -20.20 5.17
C ALA A 256 -3.58 -21.55 5.86
N ALA A 257 -3.37 -21.61 7.17
CA ALA A 257 -3.63 -22.79 7.98
C ALA A 257 -4.88 -22.60 8.81
N TYR A 258 -5.72 -23.64 8.84
CA TYR A 258 -7.01 -23.68 9.50
C TYR A 258 -7.06 -24.90 10.42
N PRO A 259 -7.20 -24.72 11.74
CA PRO A 259 -7.58 -25.83 12.60
C PRO A 259 -9.00 -26.30 12.23
N VAL A 260 -9.16 -27.59 11.98
CA VAL A 260 -10.47 -28.20 11.82
C VAL A 260 -10.97 -28.55 13.21
N LEU A 261 -11.96 -27.82 13.73
CA LEU A 261 -12.57 -28.09 15.02
C LEU A 261 -14.08 -28.10 14.89
N LYS A 262 -14.74 -28.89 15.73
CA LYS A 262 -16.17 -28.75 15.97
C LYS A 262 -16.42 -27.84 17.18
N PRO A 263 -17.48 -27.02 17.14
CA PRO A 263 -17.81 -26.09 18.23
C PRO A 263 -18.17 -26.81 19.52
N GLU A 264 -18.75 -28.00 19.40
CA GLU A 264 -19.12 -28.86 20.53
C GLU A 264 -17.88 -29.59 21.07
N PRO A 265 -17.47 -29.33 22.33
CA PRO A 265 -16.27 -29.90 22.93
C PRO A 265 -16.29 -31.44 23.00
N CYS A 266 -17.47 -32.05 23.08
CA CYS A 266 -17.66 -33.51 23.14
C CYS A 266 -18.24 -34.08 21.83
N SER A 267 -17.70 -33.67 20.68
CA SER A 267 -18.12 -34.15 19.35
C SER A 267 -17.24 -35.29 18.81
N TRP A 268 -17.54 -35.84 17.63
CA TRP A 268 -16.69 -36.86 16.98
C TRP A 268 -15.25 -36.39 16.66
N MET A 269 -15.02 -35.07 16.73
CA MET A 269 -13.71 -34.42 16.56
C MET A 269 -13.00 -34.08 17.87
N CYS A 270 -13.59 -34.38 19.04
CA CYS A 270 -12.95 -34.06 20.31
C CYS A 270 -11.58 -34.76 20.42
N GLY A 271 -10.56 -34.01 20.82
CA GLY A 271 -9.18 -34.51 20.90
C GLY A 271 -8.48 -34.73 19.54
N SER A 272 -9.11 -34.35 18.41
CA SER A 272 -8.45 -34.39 17.09
C SER A 272 -7.55 -33.18 16.87
N ALA A 273 -6.49 -33.39 16.09
CA ALA A 273 -5.55 -32.37 15.66
C ALA A 273 -5.60 -32.21 14.12
N LEU A 274 -6.80 -32.20 13.53
CA LEU A 274 -6.97 -32.05 12.10
C LEU A 274 -6.72 -30.61 11.65
N PHE A 275 -5.99 -30.45 10.55
CA PHE A 275 -5.67 -29.18 9.92
C PHE A 275 -5.97 -29.19 8.44
N ALA A 276 -6.46 -28.04 7.97
CA ALA A 276 -6.59 -27.73 6.57
C ALA A 276 -5.61 -26.61 6.21
N TYR A 277 -4.89 -26.76 5.10
CA TYR A 277 -4.02 -25.74 4.54
C TYR A 277 -4.57 -25.32 3.18
N GLY A 278 -4.96 -24.06 3.06
CA GLY A 278 -5.32 -23.43 1.81
C GLY A 278 -4.10 -22.76 1.20
N MET A 279 -3.78 -23.15 -0.03
CA MET A 279 -2.60 -22.66 -0.72
C MET A 279 -2.96 -22.10 -2.09
N TYR A 280 -2.48 -20.89 -2.37
CA TYR A 280 -2.50 -20.35 -3.72
C TYR A 280 -1.18 -20.70 -4.41
N VAL A 281 -1.26 -21.49 -5.48
CA VAL A 281 -0.13 -21.90 -6.28
C VAL A 281 -0.14 -21.12 -7.58
N SER A 282 0.96 -20.44 -7.88
CA SER A 282 1.16 -19.80 -9.18
C SER A 282 2.62 -19.79 -9.59
N ARG A 283 2.86 -19.94 -10.89
CA ARG A 283 4.18 -19.74 -11.52
C ARG A 283 4.37 -18.33 -12.08
N TYR A 284 3.32 -17.52 -12.14
CA TYR A 284 3.30 -16.24 -12.86
C TYR A 284 3.43 -15.04 -11.93
N GLU A 285 2.39 -14.80 -11.14
CA GLU A 285 2.28 -13.62 -10.29
C GLU A 285 1.58 -13.94 -8.98
N ARG A 286 1.69 -13.01 -8.04
CA ARG A 286 0.98 -13.11 -6.76
C ARG A 286 -0.53 -12.98 -6.97
N PRO A 287 -1.35 -13.67 -6.15
CA PRO A 287 -2.79 -13.55 -6.23
C PRO A 287 -3.25 -12.11 -5.91
N PRO A 288 -4.33 -11.62 -6.53
CA PRO A 288 -5.01 -10.44 -6.01
C PRO A 288 -5.53 -10.70 -4.60
N SER A 289 -5.72 -9.65 -3.80
CA SER A 289 -6.28 -9.73 -2.44
C SER A 289 -7.62 -10.48 -2.39
N THR A 290 -8.40 -10.43 -3.46
CA THR A 290 -9.68 -11.15 -3.57
C THR A 290 -9.56 -12.67 -3.46
N GLU A 291 -8.40 -13.28 -3.75
CA GLU A 291 -8.23 -14.73 -3.63
C GLU A 291 -8.19 -15.20 -2.17
N PHE A 292 -7.84 -14.31 -1.22
CA PHE A 292 -7.94 -14.64 0.20
C PHE A 292 -9.36 -15.04 0.57
N HIS A 293 -10.36 -14.37 0.02
CA HIS A 293 -11.78 -14.66 0.26
C HIS A 293 -12.16 -16.08 -0.20
N ARG A 294 -11.62 -16.53 -1.33
CA ARG A 294 -11.83 -17.90 -1.82
C ARG A 294 -11.17 -18.94 -0.93
N LEU A 295 -9.94 -18.67 -0.47
CA LEU A 295 -9.26 -19.55 0.48
C LEU A 295 -9.91 -19.50 1.87
N GLY A 296 -10.49 -18.38 2.30
CA GLY A 296 -11.17 -18.25 3.58
C GLY A 296 -12.63 -18.72 3.61
N GLY A 297 -13.24 -18.99 2.45
CA GLY A 297 -14.70 -19.15 2.34
C GLY A 297 -15.50 -17.90 2.75
N THR A 298 -14.84 -16.75 2.90
CA THR A 298 -15.50 -15.51 3.30
C THR A 298 -15.86 -14.73 2.03
N THR A 299 -17.03 -14.10 1.95
CA THR A 299 -17.30 -13.21 0.82
C THR A 299 -16.49 -11.90 0.97
N PRO A 300 -16.08 -11.25 -0.13
CA PRO A 300 -15.41 -9.94 -0.09
C PRO A 300 -16.19 -8.85 0.65
N THR A 301 -17.51 -9.02 0.76
CA THR A 301 -18.44 -8.10 1.42
C THR A 301 -18.71 -8.43 2.89
N GLY A 302 -18.02 -9.40 3.49
CA GLY A 302 -18.18 -9.73 4.90
C GLY A 302 -19.55 -10.30 5.25
N GLY A 303 -20.05 -11.24 4.43
CA GLY A 303 -21.30 -11.95 4.71
C GLY A 303 -21.33 -12.59 6.10
N GLY A 304 -22.49 -12.53 6.75
CA GLY A 304 -22.67 -12.93 8.15
C GLY A 304 -22.38 -14.43 8.44
N PRO A 305 -22.29 -14.77 9.74
CA PRO A 305 -21.84 -16.07 10.28
C PRO A 305 -22.68 -17.32 9.91
N GLU A 306 -23.67 -17.21 9.03
CA GLU A 306 -24.52 -18.33 8.59
C GLU A 306 -23.99 -19.04 7.33
N ALA A 307 -22.75 -18.74 6.89
CA ALA A 307 -22.10 -19.41 5.77
C ALA A 307 -21.71 -20.86 6.11
N ARG A 308 -22.70 -21.75 5.96
CA ARG A 308 -22.65 -23.21 5.81
C ARG A 308 -21.22 -23.79 5.66
N GLY A 309 -20.67 -24.31 6.77
CA GLY A 309 -19.61 -25.34 6.72
C GLY A 309 -18.16 -24.88 6.63
N LEU A 310 -17.82 -23.66 7.07
CA LEU A 310 -16.43 -23.19 7.04
C LEU A 310 -15.73 -23.38 8.39
N LEU A 311 -14.43 -23.70 8.30
CA LEU A 311 -13.48 -24.01 9.36
C LEU A 311 -13.49 -22.90 10.44
N TRP A 312 -14.33 -23.09 11.45
CA TRP A 312 -14.65 -22.13 12.50
C TRP A 312 -13.95 -22.52 13.80
N ASN A 313 -13.26 -21.57 14.44
CA ASN A 313 -12.61 -21.80 15.73
C ASN A 313 -12.76 -20.58 16.67
N PRO A 314 -13.58 -20.67 17.74
CA PRO A 314 -13.73 -19.59 18.73
C PRO A 314 -12.46 -19.32 19.56
N VAL A 315 -11.57 -20.31 19.73
CA VAL A 315 -10.29 -20.14 20.45
C VAL A 315 -9.34 -19.19 19.72
N LEU A 316 -9.35 -19.22 18.37
CA LEU A 316 -8.58 -18.26 17.57
C LEU A 316 -9.16 -16.85 17.63
N SER A 317 -10.47 -16.70 17.85
CA SER A 317 -11.12 -15.42 18.07
C SER A 317 -10.67 -14.77 19.37
N GLU A 318 -10.62 -15.54 20.45
CA GLU A 318 -10.12 -15.07 21.76
C GLU A 318 -8.65 -14.68 21.69
N LEU A 319 -7.84 -15.47 20.98
CA LEU A 319 -6.43 -15.15 20.73
C LEU A 319 -6.27 -13.88 19.91
N ALA A 320 -6.95 -13.76 18.75
CA ALA A 320 -6.88 -12.58 17.91
C ALA A 320 -7.32 -11.30 18.64
N ALA A 321 -8.37 -11.39 19.46
CA ALA A 321 -8.86 -10.26 20.26
C ALA A 321 -7.83 -9.84 21.32
N ALA A 322 -7.24 -10.79 22.04
CA ALA A 322 -6.23 -10.54 23.06
C ALA A 322 -4.93 -9.94 22.49
N HIS A 323 -4.58 -10.26 21.24
CA HIS A 323 -3.31 -9.86 20.62
C HIS A 323 -3.34 -8.49 19.91
N SER A 324 -4.52 -7.86 19.74
CA SER A 324 -4.67 -6.58 19.04
C SER A 324 -4.20 -5.34 19.83
N GLY A 325 -3.78 -5.49 21.10
CA GLY A 325 -3.47 -4.36 21.99
C GLY A 325 -4.66 -3.44 22.35
N LYS A 326 -5.79 -3.60 21.64
CA LYS A 326 -7.08 -2.90 21.81
C LYS A 326 -8.19 -3.90 22.17
N ALA A 327 -7.89 -4.91 23.01
CA ALA A 327 -8.83 -5.97 23.38
C ALA A 327 -10.19 -5.45 23.86
N ALA A 328 -10.20 -4.33 24.60
CA ALA A 328 -11.43 -3.70 25.11
C ALA A 328 -12.30 -2.99 24.04
N ALA A 329 -11.75 -2.64 22.87
CA ALA A 329 -12.51 -2.00 21.78
C ALA A 329 -13.11 -3.00 20.79
N LEU A 330 -12.79 -4.28 20.93
CA LEU A 330 -13.24 -5.37 20.06
C LEU A 330 -14.23 -6.31 20.75
N GLU A 331 -14.66 -6.01 21.98
CA GLU A 331 -15.62 -6.84 22.75
C GLU A 331 -16.94 -7.07 22.01
N ASP A 332 -17.36 -6.14 21.14
CA ASP A 332 -18.60 -6.25 20.34
C ASP A 332 -18.40 -6.83 18.92
N ILE A 333 -17.16 -7.13 18.52
CA ILE A 333 -16.87 -7.73 17.20
C ILE A 333 -16.47 -9.18 17.42
N ALA A 334 -17.46 -10.07 17.45
CA ALA A 334 -17.21 -11.51 17.35
C ALA A 334 -16.54 -11.81 16.00
N ILE A 335 -15.20 -11.85 15.96
CA ILE A 335 -14.44 -12.09 14.73
C ILE A 335 -14.36 -13.61 14.51
N ALA A 336 -15.25 -14.13 13.66
CA ALA A 336 -15.27 -15.53 13.25
C ALA A 336 -14.16 -15.85 12.21
N GLY A 337 -13.58 -17.07 12.29
CA GLY A 337 -13.04 -17.79 11.11
C GLY A 337 -11.74 -17.28 10.47
N VAL A 338 -10.79 -16.71 11.23
CA VAL A 338 -9.55 -16.18 10.61
C VAL A 338 -8.44 -17.24 10.58
N PRO A 339 -7.90 -17.58 9.39
CA PRO A 339 -6.77 -18.50 9.30
C PRO A 339 -5.47 -17.92 9.86
N LEU A 340 -4.59 -18.81 10.32
CA LEU A 340 -3.19 -18.47 10.50
C LEU A 340 -2.54 -18.33 9.11
N ARG A 341 -2.31 -17.09 8.68
CA ARG A 341 -1.57 -16.78 7.46
C ARG A 341 -0.10 -17.10 7.71
N LEU A 342 0.38 -18.25 7.25
CA LEU A 342 1.79 -18.63 7.32
C LEU A 342 2.60 -17.89 6.26
N LYS A 343 2.02 -17.73 5.06
CA LYS A 343 2.51 -16.84 4.00
C LYS A 343 1.36 -15.92 3.59
N PRO A 344 1.35 -14.64 4.01
CA PRO A 344 0.30 -13.70 3.62
C PRO A 344 0.40 -13.31 2.15
N ILE A 345 -0.68 -12.76 1.59
CA ILE A 345 -0.63 -12.05 0.31
C ILE A 345 0.04 -10.70 0.57
N ASP A 346 1.13 -10.39 -0.13
CA ASP A 346 1.87 -9.14 0.02
C ASP A 346 1.00 -7.89 -0.05
N ALA A 347 0.10 -7.84 -1.03
CA ALA A 347 -0.81 -6.72 -1.26
C ALA A 347 -1.73 -6.43 -0.07
N GLU A 348 -1.86 -7.38 0.86
CA GLU A 348 -2.66 -7.20 2.06
C GLU A 348 -1.81 -6.92 3.30
N VAL A 349 -0.49 -7.13 3.32
CA VAL A 349 0.27 -7.09 4.58
C VAL A 349 0.11 -5.74 5.30
N LEU A 350 0.16 -4.66 4.52
CA LEU A 350 -0.09 -3.31 4.98
C LEU A 350 -1.11 -2.65 4.07
N SER A 351 -2.03 -1.88 4.63
CA SER A 351 -2.91 -0.98 3.87
C SER A 351 -2.50 0.48 4.05
N PHE A 352 -2.68 1.29 3.01
CA PHE A 352 -2.55 2.73 3.08
C PHE A 352 -3.89 3.45 3.01
N ASP A 353 -4.02 4.49 3.83
CA ASP A 353 -5.12 5.43 3.78
C ASP A 353 -4.57 6.86 3.87
N PHE A 354 -4.74 7.66 2.83
CA PHE A 354 -4.36 9.08 2.85
C PHE A 354 -5.44 9.91 3.54
N ALA A 355 -5.03 10.86 4.38
CA ALA A 355 -5.93 11.88 4.89
C ALA A 355 -6.30 12.86 3.76
N LEU A 356 -7.44 12.62 3.12
CA LEU A 356 -7.88 13.41 1.98
C LEU A 356 -8.33 14.82 2.41
N GLN A 357 -7.82 15.84 1.72
CA GLN A 357 -8.21 17.24 1.90
C GLN A 357 -9.47 17.59 1.09
N ARG A 358 -10.09 18.74 1.40
CA ARG A 358 -11.34 19.27 0.79
C ARG A 358 -11.41 19.00 -0.73
N GLY A 359 -12.11 17.93 -1.13
CA GLY A 359 -12.25 17.52 -2.54
C GLY A 359 -11.37 16.33 -2.97
N GLU A 360 -11.07 15.39 -2.07
CA GLU A 360 -10.47 14.07 -2.36
C GLU A 360 -8.99 14.08 -2.77
N GLN A 361 -8.22 15.11 -2.38
CA GLN A 361 -6.80 15.22 -2.74
C GLN A 361 -5.89 14.75 -1.61
N ALA A 362 -4.87 13.96 -1.94
CA ALA A 362 -3.88 13.43 -1.00
C ALA A 362 -2.85 14.46 -0.49
N LEU A 363 -2.78 15.65 -1.09
CA LEU A 363 -1.78 16.67 -0.76
C LEU A 363 -2.36 17.86 -0.01
N ALA A 364 -1.66 18.28 1.05
CA ALA A 364 -1.90 19.55 1.74
C ALA A 364 -0.74 20.51 1.45
N CYS A 365 -0.94 21.45 0.53
CA CYS A 365 0.07 22.47 0.21
C CYS A 365 -0.25 23.81 0.88
N LYS A 366 0.81 24.53 1.27
CA LYS A 366 0.70 25.83 1.94
C LYS A 366 -0.06 26.82 1.06
N PRO A 367 -1.10 27.49 1.60
CA PRO A 367 -1.86 28.46 0.82
C PRO A 367 -1.00 29.70 0.53
N GLY A 368 -1.03 30.17 -0.72
CA GLY A 368 -0.43 31.45 -1.11
C GLY A 368 0.89 31.38 -1.86
N ALA A 369 1.37 30.20 -2.24
CA ALA A 369 2.48 30.10 -3.19
C ALA A 369 2.11 30.72 -4.54
N GLU A 370 2.99 31.57 -5.07
CA GLU A 370 2.83 32.23 -6.36
C GLU A 370 3.53 31.43 -7.48
N PHE A 371 3.28 31.82 -8.73
CA PHE A 371 4.04 31.28 -9.87
C PHE A 371 5.54 31.50 -9.68
N ASP A 372 6.35 30.55 -10.14
CA ASP A 372 7.80 30.46 -9.94
C ASP A 372 8.29 30.29 -8.47
N ASP A 373 7.40 30.17 -7.48
CA ASP A 373 7.78 29.78 -6.12
C ASP A 373 7.65 28.26 -5.94
N PRO A 374 8.57 27.59 -5.23
CA PRO A 374 8.38 26.20 -4.79
C PRO A 374 7.12 26.04 -3.95
N LEU A 375 6.52 24.86 -3.99
CA LEU A 375 5.31 24.56 -3.23
C LEU A 375 5.67 23.69 -2.03
N GLU A 376 5.65 24.29 -0.84
CA GLU A 376 5.73 23.56 0.42
C GLU A 376 4.44 22.74 0.62
N CYS A 377 4.56 21.42 0.68
CA CYS A 377 3.46 20.47 0.77
C CYS A 377 3.69 19.40 1.84
N ALA A 378 2.61 18.77 2.25
CA ALA A 378 2.61 17.65 3.16
C ALA A 378 1.63 16.55 2.73
N ILE A 379 1.98 15.32 3.07
CA ILE A 379 1.14 14.12 3.01
C ILE A 379 0.94 13.63 4.44
N GLU A 380 -0.30 13.33 4.80
CA GLU A 380 -0.61 12.54 6.00
C GLU A 380 -1.20 11.21 5.52
N ALA A 381 -0.53 10.11 5.85
CA ALA A 381 -0.92 8.77 5.44
C ALA A 381 -0.95 7.84 6.65
N THR A 382 -2.07 7.17 6.87
CA THR A 382 -2.22 6.11 7.84
C THR A 382 -1.85 4.78 7.19
N ILE A 383 -0.86 4.10 7.77
CA ILE A 383 -0.47 2.75 7.38
C ILE A 383 -0.95 1.80 8.46
N ARG A 384 -1.64 0.73 8.06
CA ARG A 384 -2.18 -0.27 8.98
C ARG A 384 -1.64 -1.65 8.66
N ASN A 385 -1.16 -2.36 9.68
CA ASN A 385 -0.92 -3.80 9.59
C ASN A 385 -2.27 -4.52 9.50
N THR A 386 -2.60 -5.15 8.37
CA THR A 386 -3.90 -5.85 8.26
C THR A 386 -3.86 -7.27 8.82
N LEU A 387 -2.66 -7.78 9.11
CA LEU A 387 -2.46 -9.13 9.60
C LEU A 387 -2.87 -9.23 11.07
N ARG A 388 -3.56 -10.33 11.41
CA ARG A 388 -4.09 -10.57 12.76
C ARG A 388 -3.17 -11.36 13.69
N HIS A 389 -2.23 -12.09 13.10
CA HIS A 389 -1.32 -12.99 13.82
C HIS A 389 0.14 -12.73 13.46
N GLN A 390 0.44 -11.61 12.81
CA GLN A 390 1.79 -11.23 12.43
C GLN A 390 2.08 -9.79 12.81
N THR A 391 3.28 -9.57 13.33
CA THR A 391 3.89 -8.24 13.48
C THR A 391 4.61 -7.90 12.19
N VAL A 392 4.52 -6.65 11.75
CA VAL A 392 5.45 -6.10 10.76
C VAL A 392 6.68 -5.63 11.54
N GLU A 393 7.76 -6.40 11.48
CA GLU A 393 9.02 -6.11 12.18
C GLU A 393 9.64 -4.82 11.64
N SER A 394 9.63 -4.67 10.32
CA SER A 394 10.13 -3.49 9.64
C SER A 394 9.47 -3.33 8.27
N ALA A 395 9.28 -2.10 7.83
CA ALA A 395 8.97 -1.78 6.44
C ALA A 395 9.52 -0.38 6.10
N THR A 396 9.77 -0.09 4.82
CA THR A 396 10.23 1.23 4.38
C THR A 396 9.21 1.85 3.44
N VAL A 397 8.75 3.06 3.76
CA VAL A 397 7.84 3.84 2.93
C VAL A 397 8.62 4.81 2.06
N VAL A 398 8.21 4.93 0.80
CA VAL A 398 8.71 5.93 -0.15
C VAL A 398 7.52 6.61 -0.80
N PHE A 399 7.50 7.93 -0.76
CA PHE A 399 6.54 8.72 -1.53
C PHE A 399 7.24 9.29 -2.77
N THR A 400 6.57 9.22 -3.91
CA THR A 400 7.00 9.86 -5.16
C THR A 400 5.80 10.55 -5.81
N ASN A 401 6.05 11.60 -6.59
CA ASN A 401 5.01 12.17 -7.43
C ASN A 401 5.07 11.58 -8.84
N ARG A 402 3.91 11.42 -9.47
CA ARG A 402 3.80 11.31 -10.93
C ARG A 402 3.71 12.72 -11.53
N ALA A 403 3.62 12.80 -12.86
CA ALA A 403 3.42 14.07 -13.53
C ALA A 403 2.18 14.79 -12.97
N MET A 404 2.34 16.06 -12.59
CA MET A 404 1.26 16.96 -12.18
C MET A 404 1.10 18.05 -13.23
N LEU A 405 -0.08 18.10 -13.81
CA LEU A 405 -0.40 18.94 -14.95
C LEU A 405 -1.15 20.19 -14.48
N PRO A 406 -0.72 21.40 -14.91
CA PRO A 406 -1.41 22.63 -14.55
C PRO A 406 -2.70 22.77 -15.36
N ARG A 407 -3.81 23.12 -14.71
CA ARG A 407 -5.11 23.40 -15.33
C ARG A 407 -5.87 24.53 -14.64
N LYS A 408 -6.84 25.14 -15.33
CA LYS A 408 -7.80 26.06 -14.68
C LYS A 408 -8.82 25.26 -13.86
N PRO A 409 -9.38 25.80 -12.76
CA PRO A 409 -10.50 25.17 -12.07
C PRO A 409 -11.64 24.86 -13.01
N LYS A 410 -12.20 23.65 -12.92
CA LYS A 410 -13.29 23.14 -13.78
C LYS A 410 -12.94 22.99 -15.27
N ALA A 411 -11.70 23.25 -15.68
CA ALA A 411 -11.23 22.92 -17.01
C ALA A 411 -10.69 21.49 -17.03
N SER A 412 -10.98 20.78 -18.12
CA SER A 412 -10.36 19.48 -18.44
C SER A 412 -9.03 19.64 -19.17
N GLN A 413 -8.69 20.86 -19.58
CA GLN A 413 -7.53 21.14 -20.41
C GLN A 413 -6.30 21.57 -19.62
N ARG A 414 -5.15 20.99 -19.97
CA ARG A 414 -3.82 21.44 -19.53
C ARG A 414 -3.53 22.85 -20.01
N LEU A 415 -3.02 23.69 -19.11
CA LEU A 415 -2.51 25.03 -19.41
C LEU A 415 -1.17 24.93 -20.12
N ARG A 416 -1.18 25.15 -21.45
CA ARG A 416 0.03 25.05 -22.27
C ARG A 416 1.11 26.05 -21.91
N TRP A 417 0.76 27.16 -21.26
CA TRP A 417 1.67 28.23 -20.87
C TRP A 417 2.29 28.03 -19.47
N ALA A 418 1.88 27.00 -18.71
CA ALA A 418 2.40 26.68 -17.41
C ALA A 418 3.21 25.38 -17.46
N SER A 419 4.34 25.31 -16.76
CA SER A 419 5.16 24.11 -16.70
C SER A 419 4.47 23.02 -15.87
N ALA A 420 4.55 21.77 -16.33
CA ALA A 420 4.21 20.63 -15.51
C ALA A 420 5.30 20.33 -14.48
N ILE A 421 4.92 19.64 -13.41
CA ILE A 421 5.85 19.04 -12.45
C ILE A 421 6.01 17.58 -12.85
N CYS A 422 7.22 17.18 -13.24
CA CYS A 422 7.45 15.84 -13.77
C CYS A 422 7.57 14.81 -12.65
N ALA A 423 7.49 13.54 -13.02
CA ALA A 423 7.65 12.44 -12.07
C ALA A 423 8.97 12.56 -11.30
N ASP A 424 8.94 12.11 -10.04
CA ASP A 424 10.10 12.04 -9.15
C ASP A 424 10.81 13.39 -8.89
N GLN A 425 10.07 14.50 -8.98
CA GLN A 425 10.58 15.85 -8.69
C GLN A 425 10.22 16.36 -7.30
N MET A 426 9.45 15.60 -6.54
CA MET A 426 9.17 15.84 -5.14
C MET A 426 10.46 15.78 -4.30
N GLN A 427 10.78 16.84 -3.58
CA GLN A 427 11.99 16.93 -2.75
C GLN A 427 11.61 16.80 -1.27
N PRO A 428 12.01 15.72 -0.57
CA PRO A 428 11.72 15.57 0.84
C PRO A 428 12.30 16.74 1.65
N THR A 429 11.53 17.27 2.60
CA THR A 429 12.01 18.27 3.56
C THR A 429 12.05 17.72 4.99
N GLY A 430 11.27 16.68 5.28
CA GLY A 430 11.32 15.92 6.52
C GLY A 430 10.12 15.01 6.69
N TRP A 431 10.13 14.16 7.70
CA TRP A 431 8.99 13.30 8.02
C TRP A 431 8.93 12.99 9.51
N ARG A 432 7.77 12.54 9.98
CA ARG A 432 7.60 12.03 11.34
C ARG A 432 6.47 11.03 11.41
N LEU A 433 6.54 10.15 12.42
CA LEU A 433 5.37 9.42 12.87
C LEU A 433 4.56 10.34 13.80
N LYS A 434 3.23 10.29 13.72
CA LYS A 434 2.35 11.12 14.56
C LYS A 434 2.62 10.86 16.03
N GLY A 435 3.04 11.90 16.76
CA GLY A 435 3.48 11.81 18.16
C GLY A 435 4.96 11.45 18.39
N GLY A 436 5.72 11.23 17.32
CA GLY A 436 7.17 10.99 17.33
C GLY A 436 8.02 12.20 16.97
N PRO A 437 9.36 12.06 16.98
CA PRO A 437 10.30 13.11 16.57
C PRO A 437 10.27 13.34 15.05
N THR A 438 10.71 14.53 14.64
CA THR A 438 10.92 14.86 13.23
C THR A 438 12.27 14.33 12.77
N HIS A 439 12.27 13.65 11.62
CA HIS A 439 13.43 13.04 10.97
C HIS A 439 13.90 13.88 9.78
N ALA A 440 15.20 13.76 9.47
CA ALA A 440 15.82 14.43 8.35
C ALA A 440 15.33 13.87 6.99
N PRO A 441 15.35 14.67 5.90
CA PRO A 441 14.85 14.26 4.59
C PRO A 441 15.61 13.09 3.95
N GLU A 442 16.87 12.89 4.31
CA GLU A 442 17.70 11.78 3.80
C GLU A 442 17.42 10.46 4.51
N GLU A 443 16.75 10.48 5.66
CA GLU A 443 16.44 9.27 6.42
C GLU A 443 15.26 8.53 5.78
N PRO A 444 15.37 7.20 5.55
CA PRO A 444 14.25 6.41 5.04
C PRO A 444 13.12 6.37 6.07
N ILE A 445 11.87 6.47 5.60
CA ILE A 445 10.68 6.34 6.45
C ILE A 445 10.54 4.88 6.87
N LYS A 446 11.14 4.55 8.01
CA LYS A 446 11.07 3.19 8.57
C LYS A 446 9.83 3.06 9.44
N LEU A 447 9.01 2.09 9.12
CA LEU A 447 7.89 1.64 9.94
C LEU A 447 8.34 0.44 10.78
N GLY A 448 7.76 0.35 11.98
CA GLY A 448 7.81 -0.85 12.81
C GLY A 448 8.66 -0.74 14.08
N PRO A 449 8.50 -1.71 15.00
CA PRO A 449 7.58 -2.85 14.90
C PRO A 449 6.11 -2.43 14.98
N LEU A 450 5.26 -2.94 14.09
CA LEU A 450 3.80 -2.74 14.12
C LEU A 450 3.12 -4.05 14.53
N ALA A 451 2.46 -4.04 15.68
CA ALA A 451 1.66 -5.14 16.19
C ALA A 451 0.50 -5.50 15.24
N PRO A 452 -0.12 -6.68 15.39
CA PRO A 452 -1.28 -7.05 14.59
C PRO A 452 -2.39 -6.00 14.66
N LEU A 453 -2.95 -5.63 13.50
CA LEU A 453 -4.02 -4.62 13.38
C LEU A 453 -3.66 -3.20 13.84
N GLU A 454 -2.40 -2.96 14.21
CA GLU A 454 -1.90 -1.63 14.59
C GLU A 454 -1.85 -0.70 13.38
N GLU A 455 -2.10 0.57 13.65
CA GLU A 455 -2.06 1.65 12.68
C GLU A 455 -1.05 2.71 13.13
N VAL A 456 -0.34 3.27 12.16
CA VAL A 456 0.58 4.37 12.39
C VAL A 456 0.32 5.44 11.33
N THR A 457 0.31 6.70 11.74
CA THR A 457 0.19 7.82 10.81
C THR A 457 1.56 8.42 10.54
N VAL A 458 1.94 8.47 9.27
CA VAL A 458 3.14 9.14 8.78
C VAL A 458 2.74 10.52 8.28
N GLU A 459 3.45 11.54 8.76
CA GLU A 459 3.41 12.90 8.20
C GLU A 459 4.70 13.11 7.41
N TYR A 460 4.57 13.36 6.11
CA TYR A 460 5.69 13.52 5.18
C TYR A 460 5.64 14.90 4.54
N ALA A 461 6.65 15.73 4.82
CA ALA A 461 6.79 17.08 4.29
C ALA A 461 7.78 17.10 3.12
N PHE A 462 7.45 17.86 2.08
CA PHE A 462 8.25 17.96 0.86
C PHE A 462 7.97 19.25 0.10
N ASP A 463 8.88 19.59 -0.81
CA ASP A 463 8.70 20.67 -1.76
C ASP A 463 8.45 20.12 -3.16
N LEU A 464 7.46 20.68 -3.84
CA LEU A 464 7.35 20.53 -5.30
C LEU A 464 8.06 21.69 -5.98
N PRO A 465 8.70 21.45 -7.14
CA PRO A 465 9.36 22.50 -7.89
C PRO A 465 8.37 23.56 -8.33
N ALA A 466 8.89 24.76 -8.54
CA ALA A 466 8.10 25.89 -8.95
C ALA A 466 7.40 25.69 -10.31
N VAL A 467 6.15 26.16 -10.41
CA VAL A 467 5.42 26.22 -11.67
C VAL A 467 5.84 27.46 -12.43
N GLY A 468 6.69 27.27 -13.44
CA GLY A 468 7.08 28.32 -14.38
C GLY A 468 5.96 28.67 -15.34
N VAL A 469 5.88 29.94 -15.71
CA VAL A 469 4.92 30.44 -16.70
C VAL A 469 5.64 31.06 -17.90
N ASP A 470 5.19 30.74 -19.10
CA ASP A 470 5.67 31.35 -20.32
C ASP A 470 4.81 32.53 -20.72
N THR A 471 5.45 33.69 -20.76
CA THR A 471 4.85 34.96 -21.17
C THR A 471 5.52 35.55 -22.40
N SER A 472 6.31 34.75 -23.13
CA SER A 472 6.90 35.15 -24.40
C SER A 472 5.87 35.20 -25.54
N VAL A 473 4.76 34.47 -25.41
CA VAL A 473 3.67 34.40 -26.39
C VAL A 473 2.52 35.33 -25.99
N GLY A 474 2.15 36.26 -26.88
CA GLY A 474 1.12 37.29 -26.62
C GLY A 474 -0.20 36.78 -26.04
N PRO A 475 -0.83 35.72 -26.62
CA PRO A 475 -2.00 35.08 -26.03
C PRO A 475 -1.81 34.55 -24.60
N HIS A 476 -0.65 33.97 -24.29
CA HIS A 476 -0.35 33.42 -22.96
C HIS A 476 -0.31 34.51 -21.89
N ILE A 477 0.20 35.70 -22.23
CA ILE A 477 0.23 36.86 -21.32
C ILE A 477 -1.17 37.17 -20.77
N PHE A 478 -2.17 37.23 -21.63
CA PHE A 478 -3.54 37.54 -21.23
C PHE A 478 -4.11 36.41 -20.38
N ASP A 479 -3.94 35.15 -20.81
CA ASP A 479 -4.41 34.00 -20.03
C ASP A 479 -3.78 33.92 -18.64
N VAL A 480 -2.47 34.12 -18.52
CA VAL A 480 -1.74 34.16 -17.24
C VAL A 480 -2.29 35.29 -16.36
N ALA A 481 -2.55 36.47 -16.93
CA ALA A 481 -3.05 37.63 -16.18
C ALA A 481 -4.48 37.42 -15.65
N PHE A 482 -5.34 36.73 -16.40
CA PHE A 482 -6.72 36.45 -16.04
C PHE A 482 -6.92 35.15 -15.25
N THR A 483 -5.88 34.34 -15.09
CA THR A 483 -5.94 33.10 -14.30
C THR A 483 -5.58 33.38 -12.85
N ASP A 484 -6.60 33.45 -11.99
CA ASP A 484 -6.48 33.70 -10.54
C ASP A 484 -5.85 32.54 -9.77
N ARG A 485 -5.98 31.31 -10.29
CA ARG A 485 -5.42 30.12 -9.69
C ARG A 485 -5.15 29.04 -10.73
N ILE A 486 -4.10 28.27 -10.51
CA ILE A 486 -3.80 27.04 -11.25
C ILE A 486 -4.01 25.87 -10.30
N LEU A 487 -4.73 24.86 -10.77
CA LEU A 487 -4.76 23.55 -10.13
C LEU A 487 -3.67 22.71 -10.78
N LEU A 488 -2.75 22.19 -9.98
CA LEU A 488 -1.91 21.07 -10.37
C LEU A 488 -2.72 19.82 -10.11
N ASP A 489 -2.85 18.99 -11.12
CA ASP A 489 -3.61 17.74 -11.06
C ASP A 489 -2.71 16.59 -11.52
N GLY A 490 -2.55 15.59 -10.68
CA GLY A 490 -1.67 14.48 -10.93
C GLY A 490 -1.85 13.39 -9.90
N ARG A 491 -0.79 12.63 -9.64
CA ARG A 491 -0.84 11.53 -8.68
C ARG A 491 0.39 11.49 -7.78
N VAL A 492 0.21 10.93 -6.61
CA VAL A 492 1.29 10.53 -5.71
C VAL A 492 1.30 9.01 -5.63
N SER A 493 2.49 8.42 -5.71
CA SER A 493 2.71 7.01 -5.46
C SER A 493 3.26 6.85 -4.05
N ALA A 494 2.60 6.04 -3.24
CA ALA A 494 3.18 5.46 -2.03
C ALA A 494 3.71 4.07 -2.37
N GLU A 495 4.94 3.79 -1.94
CA GLU A 495 5.56 2.49 -2.07
C GLU A 495 5.99 2.01 -0.69
N ILE A 496 5.64 0.77 -0.33
CA ILE A 496 6.27 0.06 0.78
C ILE A 496 7.17 -1.01 0.20
N ARG A 497 8.40 -1.03 0.68
CA ARG A 497 9.40 -2.06 0.37
C ARG A 497 10.02 -2.62 1.65
N ASP A 498 10.78 -3.69 1.48
CA ASP A 498 11.53 -4.35 2.56
C ASP A 498 10.65 -4.74 3.77
N ILE A 499 9.41 -5.14 3.49
CA ILE A 499 8.45 -5.56 4.51
C ILE A 499 8.95 -6.87 5.10
N ARG A 500 9.14 -6.90 6.42
CA ARG A 500 9.48 -8.11 7.16
C ARG A 500 8.38 -8.41 8.15
N THR A 501 7.88 -9.64 8.11
CA THR A 501 6.86 -10.09 9.04
C THR A 501 7.33 -11.26 9.90
N SER A 502 6.72 -11.36 11.08
CA SER A 502 6.91 -12.48 12.00
C SER A 502 5.59 -12.85 12.65
N LEU A 503 5.34 -14.14 12.86
CA LEU A 503 4.19 -14.58 13.64
C LEU A 503 4.25 -14.00 15.07
N PHE A 504 3.20 -13.28 15.45
CA PHE A 504 3.00 -12.69 16.77
C PHE A 504 2.09 -13.60 17.61
N LEU A 505 2.58 -14.80 17.89
CA LEU A 505 1.90 -15.76 18.74
C LEU A 505 2.92 -16.40 19.68
N ASP A 506 2.53 -16.58 20.94
CA ASP A 506 3.34 -17.33 21.90
C ASP A 506 3.42 -18.79 21.45
N ALA A 507 4.64 -19.34 21.42
CA ALA A 507 4.91 -20.72 21.01
C ALA A 507 4.11 -21.74 21.83
N SER A 508 3.88 -21.47 23.13
CA SER A 508 3.09 -22.34 24.00
C SER A 508 1.63 -22.46 23.54
N LYS A 509 1.02 -21.33 23.15
CA LYS A 509 -0.35 -21.29 22.64
C LYS A 509 -0.47 -21.92 21.26
N LEU A 510 0.58 -21.85 20.45
CA LEU A 510 0.64 -22.52 19.15
C LEU A 510 0.77 -24.03 19.29
N GLU A 511 1.52 -24.53 20.26
CA GLU A 511 1.62 -25.96 20.54
C GLU A 511 0.24 -26.55 20.92
N ASP A 512 -0.50 -25.87 21.79
CA ASP A 512 -1.83 -26.32 22.22
C ASP A 512 -2.86 -26.32 21.09
N VAL A 513 -2.83 -25.33 20.20
CA VAL A 513 -3.80 -25.20 19.11
C VAL A 513 -3.35 -26.00 17.88
N TYR A 514 -2.14 -25.77 17.42
CA TYR A 514 -1.57 -26.24 16.15
C TYR A 514 -0.58 -27.40 16.29
N GLY A 515 -0.28 -27.90 17.50
CA GLY A 515 0.74 -28.93 17.70
C GLY A 515 2.16 -28.50 17.30
N ALA A 516 2.33 -27.26 16.83
CA ALA A 516 3.53 -26.79 16.18
C ALA A 516 4.09 -25.58 16.94
N ALA A 517 5.18 -25.78 17.66
CA ALA A 517 5.80 -24.77 18.51
C ALA A 517 6.84 -23.91 17.75
N ASP A 518 7.41 -24.42 16.67
CA ASP A 518 8.51 -23.79 15.94
C ASP A 518 8.03 -22.92 14.75
N LEU A 519 6.74 -22.90 14.45
CA LEU A 519 6.16 -22.04 13.40
C LEU A 519 6.64 -20.58 13.49
N PRO A 520 6.66 -19.89 14.64
CA PRO A 520 7.15 -18.52 14.70
C PRO A 520 8.60 -18.36 14.28
N ALA A 521 9.45 -19.32 14.64
CA ALA A 521 10.86 -19.30 14.27
C ALA A 521 11.06 -19.60 12.78
N ILE A 522 10.29 -20.55 12.24
CA ILE A 522 10.32 -20.90 10.81
C ILE A 522 9.88 -19.69 9.97
N PHE A 523 8.76 -19.06 10.33
CA PHE A 523 8.15 -17.97 9.56
C PHE A 523 8.58 -16.56 10.04
N ARG A 524 9.70 -16.44 10.78
CA ARG A 524 10.27 -15.15 11.18
C ARG A 524 11.01 -14.48 10.03
N GLY A 525 10.94 -13.15 9.98
CA GLY A 525 11.72 -12.32 9.04
C GLY A 525 11.36 -12.60 7.58
N GLN A 526 10.13 -13.05 7.32
CA GLN A 526 9.69 -13.27 5.95
C GLN A 526 9.66 -11.94 5.22
N GLN A 527 10.49 -11.83 4.18
CA GLN A 527 10.48 -10.68 3.30
C GLN A 527 9.26 -10.77 2.39
N GLN A 528 8.30 -9.88 2.62
CA GLN A 528 7.21 -9.63 1.70
C GLN A 528 7.72 -8.62 0.67
N ALA A 529 7.13 -8.65 -0.52
CA ALA A 529 7.55 -7.79 -1.60
C ALA A 529 6.92 -6.41 -1.53
N ARG A 530 7.06 -5.69 -2.65
CA ARG A 530 6.76 -4.26 -2.76
C ARG A 530 5.27 -4.04 -2.93
N ILE A 531 4.69 -3.18 -2.09
CA ILE A 531 3.32 -2.68 -2.23
C ILE A 531 3.39 -1.29 -2.86
N VAL A 532 2.64 -1.04 -3.92
CA VAL A 532 2.57 0.28 -4.57
C VAL A 532 1.12 0.72 -4.68
N GLU A 533 0.82 1.87 -4.10
CA GLU A 533 -0.49 2.50 -4.18
C GLU A 533 -0.37 3.89 -4.80
N VAL A 534 -1.35 4.27 -5.62
CA VAL A 534 -1.33 5.51 -6.39
C VAL A 534 -2.61 6.30 -6.13
N TYR A 535 -2.45 7.52 -5.64
CA TYR A 535 -3.55 8.38 -5.19
C TYR A 535 -3.64 9.67 -6.00
N PRO A 536 -4.85 10.23 -6.14
CA PRO A 536 -5.03 11.53 -6.76
C PRO A 536 -4.35 12.60 -5.90
N ALA A 537 -3.59 13.46 -6.56
CA ALA A 537 -2.85 14.51 -5.91
C ALA A 537 -3.15 15.82 -6.63
N GLY A 538 -3.47 16.84 -5.84
CA GLY A 538 -3.61 18.17 -6.40
C GLY A 538 -3.09 19.25 -5.47
N ALA A 539 -2.68 20.35 -6.08
CA ALA A 539 -2.19 21.52 -5.39
C ALA A 539 -2.74 22.77 -6.05
N VAL A 540 -2.96 23.82 -5.27
CA VAL A 540 -3.44 25.10 -5.78
C VAL A 540 -2.31 26.11 -5.76
N VAL A 541 -1.93 26.61 -6.92
CA VAL A 541 -1.00 27.73 -7.05
C VAL A 541 -1.83 28.98 -7.24
N ALA A 542 -1.72 29.91 -6.30
CA ALA A 542 -2.47 31.15 -6.34
C ALA A 542 -1.78 32.17 -7.24
N ASN A 543 -2.60 33.01 -7.85
CA ASN A 543 -2.15 34.21 -8.51
C ASN A 543 -2.82 35.40 -7.80
N ASN A 544 -2.04 36.17 -7.04
CA ASN A 544 -2.49 37.41 -6.37
C ASN A 544 -2.83 38.56 -7.36
N GLY A 545 -3.09 38.26 -8.63
CA GLY A 545 -3.38 39.21 -9.70
C GLY A 545 -4.74 39.92 -9.63
N GLN A 546 -5.61 39.59 -8.66
CA GLN A 546 -6.93 40.22 -8.54
C GLN A 546 -6.85 41.76 -8.39
N THR A 547 -5.80 42.27 -7.75
CA THR A 547 -5.58 43.72 -7.60
C THR A 547 -5.26 44.40 -8.96
N LEU A 548 -4.71 43.66 -9.91
CA LEU A 548 -4.32 44.14 -11.24
C LEU A 548 -5.46 44.07 -12.25
N GLY A 549 -6.29 43.01 -12.21
CA GLY A 549 -7.52 42.94 -13.01
C GLY A 549 -8.49 44.07 -12.67
N LEU A 550 -8.57 44.45 -11.40
CA LEU A 550 -9.34 45.61 -10.94
C LEU A 550 -8.73 46.94 -11.46
N LEU A 551 -7.40 47.08 -11.49
CA LEU A 551 -6.70 48.24 -12.05
C LEU A 551 -6.87 48.38 -13.56
N VAL A 552 -6.96 47.26 -14.29
CA VAL A 552 -7.23 47.22 -15.73
C VAL A 552 -8.70 47.58 -16.03
N LEU A 553 -9.64 47.13 -15.19
CA LEU A 553 -11.07 47.49 -15.29
C LEU A 553 -11.33 48.96 -14.93
N LEU A 554 -10.62 49.50 -13.94
CA LEU A 554 -10.75 50.90 -13.49
C LEU A 554 -9.97 51.89 -14.36
N GLY A 555 -8.83 51.48 -14.94
CA GLY A 555 -7.99 52.28 -15.82
C GLY A 555 -8.37 52.11 -17.29
N GLY A 556 -9.54 52.64 -17.67
CA GLY A 556 -10.12 52.49 -19.01
C GLY A 556 -9.12 52.45 -20.18
N GLY A 557 -9.06 51.29 -20.85
CA GLY A 557 -9.10 51.22 -22.31
C GLY A 557 -7.81 51.32 -23.13
N SER A 558 -6.60 51.42 -22.56
CA SER A 558 -5.38 51.37 -23.40
C SER A 558 -4.61 50.06 -23.24
N LEU A 559 -4.49 49.31 -24.34
CA LEU A 559 -3.63 48.12 -24.48
C LEU A 559 -2.20 48.36 -23.96
N LEU A 560 -1.71 49.60 -24.07
CA LEU A 560 -0.41 50.06 -23.56
C LEU A 560 -0.30 50.02 -22.03
N LEU A 561 -1.36 50.38 -21.30
CA LEU A 561 -1.37 50.35 -19.84
C LEU A 561 -1.42 48.90 -19.34
N LEU A 562 -2.14 48.04 -20.05
CA LEU A 562 -2.19 46.60 -19.81
C LEU A 562 -0.84 45.92 -20.09
N VAL A 563 -0.21 46.23 -21.22
CA VAL A 563 1.16 45.77 -21.56
C VAL A 563 2.18 46.27 -20.54
N GLY A 564 2.12 47.54 -20.13
CA GLY A 564 2.99 48.09 -19.09
C GLY A 564 2.83 47.39 -17.75
N LEU A 565 1.59 47.11 -17.34
CA LEU A 565 1.26 46.38 -16.12
C LEU A 565 1.75 44.92 -16.15
N VAL A 566 1.59 44.24 -17.28
CA VAL A 566 2.13 42.89 -17.52
C VAL A 566 3.66 42.91 -17.42
N VAL A 567 4.34 43.79 -18.13
CA VAL A 567 5.81 43.91 -18.10
C VAL A 567 6.30 44.18 -16.68
N MET A 568 5.62 45.06 -15.94
CA MET A 568 5.96 45.39 -14.56
C MET A 568 5.79 44.21 -13.60
N ARG A 569 4.88 43.28 -13.90
CA ARG A 569 4.63 42.07 -13.12
C ARG A 569 5.75 41.03 -13.26
N PHE A 570 6.35 40.90 -14.46
CA PHE A 570 7.45 39.94 -14.69
C PHE A 570 8.83 40.44 -14.23
N GLN A 571 8.94 41.70 -13.81
CA GLN A 571 10.16 42.21 -13.18
C GLN A 571 10.23 41.80 -11.71
N LYS A 572 10.54 40.53 -11.44
CA LYS A 572 10.76 40.03 -10.08
C LYS A 572 12.10 40.51 -9.51
N LEU A 573 12.08 40.85 -8.23
CA LEU A 573 13.28 41.07 -7.43
C LEU A 573 13.50 39.81 -6.63
N TYR A 574 14.52 39.05 -7.00
CA TYR A 574 14.90 37.84 -6.27
C TYR A 574 15.65 38.24 -5.01
N LEU A 575 15.20 37.73 -3.87
CA LEU A 575 15.78 37.96 -2.55
C LEU A 575 16.13 36.61 -1.93
N THR A 576 17.27 36.54 -1.26
CA THR A 576 17.62 35.44 -0.35
C THR A 576 17.55 36.00 1.07
N VAL A 577 16.72 35.39 1.92
CA VAL A 577 16.51 35.80 3.31
C VAL A 577 17.23 34.81 4.21
N MET A 578 18.19 35.31 4.98
CA MET A 578 18.83 34.57 6.06
C MET A 578 18.22 35.00 7.38
N VAL A 579 17.95 34.03 8.25
CA VAL A 579 17.50 34.24 9.62
C VAL A 579 18.57 33.68 10.53
N ASP A 580 19.19 34.53 11.34
CA ASP A 580 20.27 34.17 12.26
C ASP A 580 21.41 33.39 11.56
N GLY A 581 21.76 33.81 10.34
CA GLY A 581 22.83 33.22 9.54
C GLY A 581 22.45 31.96 8.74
N VAL A 582 21.23 31.44 8.88
CA VAL A 582 20.73 30.27 8.14
C VAL A 582 19.81 30.72 7.01
N GLU A 583 19.95 30.14 5.81
CA GLU A 583 19.07 30.44 4.69
C GLU A 583 17.64 29.98 5.02
N HIS A 584 16.73 30.93 5.14
CA HIS A 584 15.33 30.66 5.51
C HIS A 584 14.42 30.60 4.28
N ALA A 585 14.61 31.51 3.32
CA ALA A 585 13.76 31.56 2.12
C ALA A 585 14.44 32.22 0.91
N LYS A 586 14.10 31.73 -0.28
CA LYS A 586 14.37 32.39 -1.57
C LYS A 586 13.07 32.93 -2.14
N ILE A 587 12.95 34.26 -2.21
CA ILE A 587 11.69 34.95 -2.50
C ILE A 587 11.80 35.71 -3.81
N GLY A 588 10.91 35.44 -4.77
CA GLY A 588 10.74 36.25 -5.96
C GLY A 588 9.68 37.32 -5.76
N MET A 589 10.05 38.56 -5.41
CA MET A 589 9.07 39.63 -5.18
C MET A 589 8.71 40.38 -6.47
N PRO A 590 7.49 40.29 -7.04
CA PRO A 590 7.07 41.17 -8.13
C PRO A 590 6.89 42.63 -7.67
N ARG A 591 6.69 43.58 -8.59
CA ARG A 591 6.36 44.97 -8.20
C ARG A 591 4.98 45.01 -7.55
N LEU A 592 4.80 45.87 -6.53
CA LEU A 592 3.57 45.97 -5.73
C LEU A 592 3.20 44.64 -5.03
N SER A 593 4.20 43.94 -4.51
CA SER A 593 3.99 42.70 -3.79
C SER A 593 4.23 42.83 -2.29
N TYR A 594 3.62 41.90 -1.57
CA TYR A 594 3.70 41.78 -0.12
C TYR A 594 3.96 40.32 0.20
N HIS A 595 5.02 40.04 0.96
CA HIS A 595 5.36 38.68 1.36
C HIS A 595 5.61 38.62 2.86
N THR A 596 4.91 37.73 3.55
CA THR A 596 5.03 37.56 5.00
C THR A 596 6.15 36.57 5.31
N LEU A 597 7.06 36.94 6.21
CA LEU A 597 8.09 36.07 6.76
C LEU A 597 7.54 35.41 8.02
N THR A 598 7.21 34.12 7.90
CA THR A 598 6.80 33.27 9.01
C THR A 598 8.03 32.58 9.59
N LEU A 599 8.31 32.84 10.87
CA LEU A 599 9.42 32.28 11.63
C LEU A 599 8.83 31.54 12.82
N GLU A 600 9.26 30.29 13.04
CA GLU A 600 8.75 29.43 14.13
C GLU A 600 7.22 29.34 14.14
N GLY A 601 6.61 29.24 12.95
CA GLY A 601 5.16 29.12 12.79
C GLY A 601 4.35 30.40 12.99
N SER A 602 4.97 31.55 13.27
CA SER A 602 4.29 32.84 13.45
C SER A 602 4.80 33.93 12.50
N PRO A 603 3.93 34.83 12.00
CA PRO A 603 4.34 35.92 11.10
C PRO A 603 5.07 37.02 11.88
N LYS A 604 6.40 37.11 11.75
CA LYS A 604 7.24 38.07 12.49
C LYS A 604 7.62 39.31 11.68
N ALA A 605 7.69 39.20 10.35
CA ALA A 605 7.94 40.34 9.46
C ALA A 605 7.22 40.22 8.11
N ALA A 606 7.23 41.31 7.35
CA ALA A 606 6.79 41.35 5.97
C ALA A 606 7.77 42.13 5.10
N LEU A 607 8.02 41.58 3.91
CA LEU A 607 8.70 42.26 2.82
C LEU A 607 7.65 42.92 1.93
N VAL A 608 7.81 44.22 1.72
CA VAL A 608 6.92 45.02 0.87
C VAL A 608 7.72 45.61 -0.26
N ARG A 609 7.31 45.33 -1.50
CA ARG A 609 7.90 45.92 -2.69
C ARG A 609 6.94 46.92 -3.32
N GLY A 610 7.39 48.16 -3.45
CA GLY A 610 6.63 49.20 -4.16
C GLY A 610 6.87 49.17 -5.68
N TRP A 611 6.68 50.32 -6.32
CA TRP A 611 6.92 50.48 -7.77
C TRP A 611 8.41 50.40 -8.16
N GLY A 612 9.33 50.60 -7.22
CA GLY A 612 10.78 50.67 -7.47
C GLY A 612 11.51 49.32 -7.40
N ALA A 613 12.84 49.40 -7.55
CA ALA A 613 13.75 48.27 -7.33
C ALA A 613 14.06 48.02 -5.83
N SER A 614 13.52 48.84 -4.94
CA SER A 614 13.69 48.71 -3.48
C SER A 614 12.56 47.90 -2.86
N TYR A 615 12.91 47.15 -1.81
CA TYR A 615 11.98 46.53 -0.89
C TYR A 615 12.04 47.26 0.46
N ARG A 616 11.02 47.09 1.28
CA ARG A 616 10.96 47.54 2.68
C ARG A 616 10.64 46.35 3.55
N VAL A 617 11.28 46.26 4.71
CA VAL A 617 10.90 45.31 5.74
C VAL A 617 9.94 46.01 6.70
N ARG A 618 8.90 45.32 7.15
CA ARG A 618 7.97 45.75 8.20
C ARG A 618 7.91 44.66 9.26
N ALA A 619 8.02 45.03 10.53
CA ALA A 619 7.75 44.09 11.60
C ALA A 619 6.24 43.80 11.70
N LEU A 620 5.89 42.59 12.07
CA LEU A 620 4.53 42.14 12.37
C LEU A 620 4.48 41.58 13.80
N GLY A 621 3.29 41.23 14.30
CA GLY A 621 3.17 40.45 15.55
C GLY A 621 3.72 41.12 16.81
N GLY A 622 3.79 42.46 16.87
CA GLY A 622 4.30 43.20 18.04
C GLY A 622 5.82 43.39 18.08
N TYR A 623 6.57 42.86 17.10
CA TYR A 623 8.01 43.10 16.96
C TYR A 623 8.30 44.55 16.55
N ARG A 624 9.45 45.06 16.97
CA ARG A 624 10.03 46.33 16.52
C ARG A 624 11.17 46.05 15.56
N LEU A 625 11.17 46.79 14.45
CA LEU A 625 12.20 46.69 13.43
C LEU A 625 13.31 47.70 13.72
N GLY A 626 14.50 47.21 14.07
CA GLY A 626 15.75 47.94 14.08
C GLY A 626 16.58 47.63 12.83
N LYS A 627 17.63 48.42 12.62
CA LYS A 627 18.61 48.16 11.56
C LYS A 627 20.01 48.27 12.14
N ASP A 628 20.84 47.26 11.88
CA ASP A 628 22.24 47.20 12.28
C ASP A 628 23.07 46.94 11.01
N GLY A 629 23.73 48.00 10.51
CA GLY A 629 24.39 47.96 9.20
C GLY A 629 23.44 47.57 8.04
N SER A 630 23.72 46.43 7.40
CA SER A 630 22.89 45.83 6.35
C SER A 630 21.81 44.87 6.86
N THR A 631 21.88 44.49 8.13
CA THR A 631 21.01 43.50 8.79
C THR A 631 19.80 44.20 9.41
N TRP A 632 18.65 43.54 9.34
CA TRP A 632 17.46 43.99 10.04
C TRP A 632 17.33 43.22 11.37
N LEU A 633 17.03 43.93 12.46
CA LEU A 633 16.84 43.32 13.77
C LEU A 633 15.37 43.37 14.12
N LEU A 634 14.72 42.23 14.34
CA LEU A 634 13.40 42.16 14.94
C LEU A 634 13.54 41.94 16.43
N ARG A 635 13.02 42.87 17.24
CA ARG A 635 13.07 42.79 18.70
C ARG A 635 11.67 42.83 19.29
N THR A 636 11.40 42.01 20.29
CA THR A 636 10.20 42.20 21.11
C THR A 636 10.33 43.48 21.95
N PRO A 637 9.23 44.17 22.30
CA PRO A 637 9.28 45.40 23.08
C PRO A 637 9.93 45.21 24.46
N GLU A 638 9.86 43.99 25.00
CA GLU A 638 10.43 43.59 26.29
C GLU A 638 11.90 43.15 26.20
N GLY A 639 12.49 43.12 25.01
CA GLY A 639 13.91 42.83 24.79
C GLY A 639 14.32 41.38 24.97
N GLY A 640 13.38 40.45 25.10
CA GLY A 640 13.65 39.03 25.36
C GLY A 640 14.01 38.19 24.12
N GLU A 641 13.64 38.63 22.92
CA GLU A 641 13.89 37.92 21.68
C GLU A 641 14.40 38.89 20.61
N GLU A 642 15.55 38.56 20.00
CA GLU A 642 16.17 39.29 18.91
C GLU A 642 16.40 38.33 17.75
N ILE A 643 15.89 38.67 16.57
CA ILE A 643 16.06 37.88 15.34
C ILE A 643 16.80 38.74 14.32
N ARG A 644 17.86 38.19 13.74
CA ARG A 644 18.68 38.84 12.72
C ARG A 644 18.23 38.42 11.34
N LEU A 645 17.84 39.39 10.52
CA LEU A 645 17.37 39.19 9.15
C LEU A 645 18.34 39.81 8.14
N ASP A 646 19.09 38.98 7.44
CA ASP A 646 19.92 39.39 6.31
C ASP A 646 19.20 39.13 5.00
N ILE A 647 19.05 40.17 4.17
CA ILE A 647 18.30 40.07 2.92
C ILE A 647 19.20 40.48 1.76
N HIS A 648 19.58 39.50 0.95
CA HIS A 648 20.47 39.69 -0.19
C HIS A 648 19.69 39.67 -1.50
N ARG A 649 20.13 40.48 -2.48
CA ARG A 649 19.56 40.44 -3.83
C ARG A 649 20.18 39.34 -4.68
N GLY A 650 19.34 38.60 -5.39
CA GLY A 650 19.70 37.49 -6.25
C GLY A 650 19.68 36.13 -5.53
N TRP A 651 19.72 35.06 -6.33
CA TRP A 651 19.93 33.70 -5.86
C TRP A 651 21.40 33.36 -6.14
N GLY A 652 22.29 33.43 -5.12
CA GLY A 652 23.69 33.04 -5.34
C GLY A 652 24.72 33.38 -4.26
N VAL A 653 25.77 32.56 -4.26
CA VAL A 653 26.93 32.39 -3.35
C VAL A 653 27.67 33.67 -2.93
N ARG A 654 27.47 34.82 -3.61
CA ARG A 654 28.09 36.09 -3.18
C ARG A 654 27.57 36.58 -1.82
N ALA A 655 26.39 36.14 -1.39
CA ALA A 655 25.87 36.40 -0.04
C ALA A 655 26.75 35.76 1.06
N HIS A 656 27.24 34.53 0.87
CA HIS A 656 28.05 33.83 1.87
C HIS A 656 29.41 34.50 2.17
N ARG A 657 30.00 35.24 1.22
CA ARG A 657 31.28 35.94 1.47
C ARG A 657 31.13 37.26 2.24
N ALA A 658 29.94 37.86 2.28
CA ALA A 658 29.73 39.10 3.02
C ALA A 658 29.51 38.86 4.52
N SER A 659 28.85 37.74 4.87
CA SER A 659 28.60 37.36 6.27
C SER A 659 29.85 36.78 6.95
N ALA A 660 30.66 35.99 6.22
CA ALA A 660 31.91 35.42 6.76
C ALA A 660 33.01 36.46 7.02
N ALA A 661 32.91 37.67 6.45
CA ALA A 661 33.89 38.74 6.67
C ALA A 661 33.64 39.53 7.97
N HIS A 662 32.57 39.23 8.72
CA HIS A 662 32.25 39.90 9.98
C HIS A 662 32.50 39.07 11.24
N ASP A 663 32.84 37.78 11.11
CA ASP A 663 33.14 36.88 12.24
C ASP A 663 34.64 36.71 12.54
N ASP A 664 35.54 37.33 11.76
CA ASP A 664 36.97 37.44 12.08
C ASP A 664 37.28 38.79 12.76
N GLY A 665 36.81 38.96 14.00
CA GLY A 665 37.12 40.16 14.78
C GLY A 665 36.53 40.13 16.20
N TRP A 666 37.25 39.47 17.11
CA TRP A 666 37.33 39.92 18.50
C TRP A 666 38.27 41.12 18.62
#